data_AF-A0AAW0CKJ7-F1
#
_entry.id   AF-A0AAW0CKJ7-F1
#
_cell.length_a   1.000
_cell.length_b   1.000
_cell.length_c   1.000
_cell.angle_alpha   90.00
_cell.angle_beta   90.00
_cell.angle_gamma   90.00
#
_symmetry.space_group_name_H-M   'P 1'
#
loop_
_entity.id
_entity.type
_entity.pdbx_description
1 polymer ?
#
loop_
_entity_poly.entity_id
_entity_poly.type
_entity_poly.pdbx_seq_one_letter_code
_entity_poly.pdbx_strand_id
1 'polypeptide(L)'
;FAGKFIGCEGEGCNRWYHCTCMGVGPGDPRLEDTFICPFYSLTKSRASLLTILFCTDPPPPPPQEGEDDGSEEQCSHPTCPIQEKFFEPEGIYGRLVLGSSLFWLVFWKGYQWSDATWEPLQLSQKDIADFEKRAAEEDFDVDDRSGGYIMLAAARQGGARNPPGTVLLHALLYSILAKSACRPISPYREPQPAPAPSWLSPTQTTMPDSEGCKTICIIGAGAAGLAALCAIKQSAEYKTGLWKTTVFEERHQVGGIWLPDSDADSTNESQLPMTPLYDSLTTNLPHPVMCFQNFPFPPSTPIFPEAAHVQRYLELYTRHFKLGSFIQFNKTVTSVVRNSLNLKWLVRLHSGESYDFDFVVIANGHHRIPRYPNIPGLESWLTSKRAMHSVWYRHRKYLGNKVLVVGGGPSGNDISAEMRGACTTLIRSISGAPCEDSGNLKIRGRLTKLGADGQAFFEDGSVESDIDYCILATGYQVSCPFLSPPLLLEGLPPRSPPLPETLHNSTYHLFPLARHVFPMQSHFPPRSLVFMGLPVRVAPLPIMEAQAAAIVHAFAYPESFDVERETKDLLTRYEERSATVNGDAAAMARSWSVFTEPEQWAYQDELYEFAQQDIRVPQWRQDMYAAKVLLRNFWVHLENTGEAVDWVNGVGEGGMDEWAALMEKLLAAARKWEFDTQSSSNQMETQATISV
;
A
#
# COMPACT_ATOMS: atom_id res chain seq x y z
N PHE A 1 -0.59 8.81 -41.91
CA PHE A 1 -1.00 10.22 -41.78
C PHE A 1 -2.52 10.32 -41.82
N ALA A 2 -3.15 10.49 -40.65
CA ALA A 2 -4.51 10.98 -40.49
C ALA A 2 -4.59 11.57 -39.08
N GLY A 3 -4.44 12.90 -38.96
CA GLY A 3 -4.48 13.63 -37.69
C GLY A 3 -5.92 13.94 -37.30
N LYS A 4 -6.25 13.76 -36.00
CA LYS A 4 -7.51 14.25 -35.42
C LYS A 4 -7.41 15.76 -35.20
N PHE A 5 -8.37 16.51 -35.74
CA PHE A 5 -8.62 17.91 -35.39
C PHE A 5 -9.39 17.96 -34.07
N ILE A 6 -8.93 18.77 -33.11
CA ILE A 6 -9.73 19.14 -31.93
C ILE A 6 -10.32 20.52 -32.23
N GLY A 7 -11.60 20.56 -32.59
CA GLY A 7 -12.37 21.80 -32.70
C GLY A 7 -12.98 22.16 -31.35
N CYS A 8 -12.84 23.43 -30.94
CA CYS A 8 -13.57 24.00 -29.82
C CYS A 8 -14.60 24.97 -30.42
N GLU A 9 -15.89 24.61 -30.40
CA GLU A 9 -16.97 25.50 -30.82
C GLU A 9 -17.45 26.32 -29.61
N GLY A 10 -17.13 27.61 -29.64
CA GLY A 10 -17.63 28.64 -28.74
C GLY A 10 -17.28 30.00 -29.34
N GLU A 11 -18.29 30.86 -29.51
CA GLU A 11 -18.14 32.15 -30.20
C GLU A 11 -17.08 33.04 -29.53
N GLY A 12 -16.00 33.36 -30.26
CA GLY A 12 -15.05 34.41 -29.86
C GLY A 12 -13.55 34.13 -30.01
N CYS A 13 -13.10 32.97 -30.50
CA CYS A 13 -11.65 32.64 -30.58
C CYS A 13 -11.15 32.51 -32.02
N ASN A 14 -10.57 33.58 -32.59
CA ASN A 14 -9.86 33.57 -33.89
C ASN A 14 -8.35 33.28 -33.69
N ARG A 15 -7.95 32.03 -33.39
CA ARG A 15 -6.57 31.55 -33.60
C ARG A 15 -6.53 30.06 -33.92
N TRP A 16 -5.92 29.71 -35.06
CA TRP A 16 -5.64 28.33 -35.45
C TRP A 16 -4.18 28.01 -35.11
N TYR A 17 -3.91 26.91 -34.41
CA TYR A 17 -2.55 26.42 -34.18
C TYR A 17 -2.20 25.32 -35.19
N HIS A 18 -1.12 25.52 -35.94
CA HIS A 18 -0.58 24.54 -36.88
C HIS A 18 0.72 23.99 -36.28
N CYS A 19 0.75 22.69 -35.94
CA CYS A 19 1.99 21.99 -35.61
C CYS A 19 2.42 21.20 -36.84
N THR A 20 3.58 21.52 -37.41
CA THR A 20 4.16 20.76 -38.53
C THR A 20 5.45 20.12 -38.04
N CYS A 21 5.49 18.79 -37.92
CA CYS A 21 6.75 18.08 -37.72
C CYS A 21 7.54 18.13 -39.04
N MET A 22 8.68 18.83 -39.07
CA MET A 22 9.63 18.71 -40.17
C MET A 22 10.53 17.49 -39.92
N GLY A 23 10.42 16.47 -40.77
CA GLY A 23 11.36 15.36 -40.78
C GLY A 23 12.71 15.81 -41.33
N VAL A 24 13.79 15.49 -40.62
CA VAL A 24 15.15 15.66 -41.14
C VAL A 24 15.50 14.40 -41.96
N GLY A 25 15.98 14.60 -43.18
CA GLY A 25 16.32 13.52 -44.13
C GLY A 25 17.49 12.64 -43.69
N PRO A 26 17.77 11.55 -44.43
CA PRO A 26 18.57 10.43 -43.96
C PRO A 26 20.07 10.77 -44.00
N GLY A 27 20.79 10.60 -42.88
CA GLY A 27 22.24 10.83 -42.87
C GLY A 27 23.04 10.63 -41.58
N ASP A 28 22.47 10.41 -40.39
CA ASP A 28 23.26 10.08 -39.19
C ASP A 28 22.51 9.11 -38.26
N PRO A 29 23.03 7.90 -37.98
CA PRO A 29 22.35 6.90 -37.13
C PRO A 29 22.33 7.22 -35.62
N ARG A 30 22.82 8.40 -35.18
CA ARG A 30 22.98 8.73 -33.75
C ARG A 30 21.90 9.66 -33.17
N LEU A 31 20.82 9.93 -33.89
CA LEU A 31 19.80 10.91 -33.48
C LEU A 31 18.35 10.40 -33.50
N GLU A 32 18.13 9.08 -33.57
CA GLU A 32 16.75 8.55 -33.69
C GLU A 32 15.87 8.66 -32.42
N ASP A 33 16.42 8.91 -31.23
CA ASP A 33 15.64 9.05 -29.99
C ASP A 33 15.79 10.42 -29.28
N THR A 34 16.12 11.48 -30.02
CA THR A 34 16.13 12.84 -29.45
C THR A 34 14.93 13.65 -29.93
N PHE A 35 13.93 13.83 -29.07
CA PHE A 35 12.88 14.83 -29.30
C PHE A 35 13.45 16.23 -29.06
N ILE A 36 13.77 16.94 -30.13
CA ILE A 36 14.09 18.37 -30.07
C ILE A 36 12.78 19.12 -30.32
N CYS A 37 12.23 19.75 -29.29
CA CYS A 37 11.23 20.81 -29.45
C CYS A 37 11.96 22.17 -29.48
N PRO A 38 12.25 22.77 -30.64
CA PRO A 38 12.79 24.11 -30.67
C PRO A 38 11.66 25.12 -30.35
N PHE A 39 11.73 25.78 -29.21
CA PHE A 39 10.97 27.01 -28.99
C PHE A 39 11.74 28.17 -29.61
N TYR A 40 11.25 28.69 -30.74
CA TYR A 40 11.70 29.98 -31.25
C TYR A 40 10.90 31.09 -30.56
N SER A 41 11.51 31.78 -29.61
CA SER A 41 11.07 33.13 -29.25
C SER A 41 11.59 34.10 -30.30
N LEU A 42 10.72 34.51 -31.23
CA LEU A 42 10.99 35.64 -32.09
C LEU A 42 10.64 36.93 -31.34
N THR A 43 11.60 37.49 -30.64
CA THR A 43 11.62 38.93 -30.37
C THR A 43 12.75 39.55 -31.18
N LYS A 44 12.47 40.71 -31.79
CA LYS A 44 13.44 41.40 -32.66
C LYS A 44 14.69 41.73 -31.83
N SER A 45 15.80 41.11 -32.21
CA SER A 45 17.15 41.22 -31.64
C SER A 45 17.47 40.29 -30.45
N ARG A 46 18.29 39.26 -30.76
CA ARG A 46 18.96 38.24 -29.90
C ARG A 46 18.18 36.94 -29.66
N ALA A 47 18.68 35.86 -30.27
CA ALA A 47 18.29 34.49 -29.95
C ALA A 47 19.04 34.02 -28.70
N SER A 48 18.32 33.45 -27.73
CA SER A 48 18.91 32.73 -26.60
C SER A 48 18.37 31.29 -26.63
N LEU A 49 19.28 30.31 -26.60
CA LEU A 49 18.94 28.89 -26.56
C LEU A 49 18.77 28.48 -25.10
N LEU A 50 17.57 28.02 -24.71
CA LEU A 50 17.32 27.39 -23.41
C LEU A 50 17.12 25.89 -23.66
N THR A 51 18.03 25.07 -23.15
CA THR A 51 17.93 23.61 -23.20
C THR A 51 17.44 23.10 -21.85
N ILE A 52 16.25 22.49 -21.82
CA ILE A 52 15.73 21.77 -20.65
C ILE A 52 15.82 20.28 -20.97
N LEU A 53 16.65 19.55 -20.24
CA LEU A 53 16.74 18.09 -20.35
C LEU A 53 15.66 17.45 -19.48
N PHE A 54 14.72 16.76 -20.10
CA PHE A 54 13.87 15.78 -19.42
C PHE A 54 14.42 14.39 -19.73
N CYS A 55 14.89 13.68 -18.73
CA CYS A 55 15.26 12.28 -18.87
C CYS A 55 14.15 11.44 -18.24
N THR A 56 13.32 10.81 -19.07
CA THR A 56 12.40 9.74 -18.65
C THR A 56 12.97 8.43 -19.19
N ASP A 57 13.49 7.62 -18.26
CA ASP A 57 14.00 6.24 -18.39
C ASP A 57 15.46 5.99 -18.85
N PRO A 58 16.13 4.93 -18.33
CA PRO A 58 17.55 4.61 -18.60
C PRO A 58 17.74 3.80 -19.91
N PRO A 59 18.93 3.90 -20.57
CA PRO A 59 19.19 3.20 -21.83
C PRO A 59 19.49 1.69 -21.65
N PRO A 60 19.29 0.87 -22.70
CA PRO A 60 19.50 -0.59 -22.66
C PRO A 60 21.00 -0.96 -22.64
N PRO A 61 21.36 -2.17 -22.17
CA PRO A 61 22.75 -2.64 -22.19
C PRO A 61 23.22 -3.00 -23.62
N PRO A 62 24.54 -2.93 -23.90
CA PRO A 62 25.09 -3.16 -25.23
C PRO A 62 25.05 -4.64 -25.64
N PRO A 63 25.08 -4.95 -26.95
CA PRO A 63 25.00 -6.32 -27.47
C PRO A 63 26.29 -7.12 -27.18
N GLN A 64 26.13 -8.41 -26.87
CA GLN A 64 27.22 -9.39 -26.87
C GLN A 64 27.26 -10.11 -28.21
N GLU A 65 28.35 -9.97 -28.97
CA GLU A 65 28.83 -10.98 -29.92
C GLU A 65 30.36 -10.89 -30.06
N GLY A 66 31.02 -12.06 -30.12
CA GLY A 66 32.22 -12.26 -30.93
C GLY A 66 33.53 -12.55 -30.20
N GLU A 67 34.10 -13.71 -30.51
CA GLU A 67 35.35 -14.34 -30.01
C GLU A 67 36.67 -13.69 -30.48
N ASP A 68 37.76 -14.03 -29.76
CA ASP A 68 39.21 -13.94 -30.06
C ASP A 68 39.80 -12.52 -30.29
N ASP A 69 40.98 -12.14 -29.79
CA ASP A 69 42.22 -12.86 -29.53
C ASP A 69 43.00 -12.28 -28.33
N GLY A 70 44.07 -12.97 -27.94
CA GLY A 70 44.78 -12.78 -26.68
C GLY A 70 45.87 -11.69 -26.61
N SER A 71 46.57 -11.76 -25.49
CA SER A 71 47.80 -11.07 -25.06
C SER A 71 47.63 -9.93 -24.04
N GLU A 72 48.39 -10.07 -22.97
CA GLU A 72 48.56 -9.16 -21.84
C GLU A 72 49.05 -7.78 -22.29
N GLU A 73 48.57 -6.71 -21.66
CA GLU A 73 49.46 -5.60 -21.28
C GLU A 73 48.87 -4.80 -20.10
N GLN A 74 49.59 -4.80 -18.99
CA GLN A 74 49.43 -3.86 -17.90
C GLN A 74 49.74 -2.44 -18.40
N CYS A 75 48.78 -1.51 -18.30
CA CYS A 75 49.09 -0.08 -18.37
C CYS A 75 48.97 0.55 -16.98
N SER A 76 50.13 0.83 -16.40
CA SER A 76 50.36 1.54 -15.16
C SER A 76 50.29 3.06 -15.37
N HIS A 77 49.27 3.76 -14.85
CA HIS A 77 49.41 5.12 -14.28
C HIS A 77 48.15 5.56 -13.50
N PRO A 78 48.28 6.32 -12.40
CA PRO A 78 47.24 6.50 -11.40
C PRO A 78 46.44 7.80 -11.63
N THR A 79 45.33 7.73 -12.36
CA THR A 79 44.20 8.67 -12.27
C THR A 79 43.03 8.15 -13.13
N CYS A 80 42.12 7.40 -12.52
CA CYS A 80 40.79 7.13 -13.08
C CYS A 80 39.76 7.25 -11.95
N PRO A 81 39.00 8.36 -11.87
CA PRO A 81 37.89 8.48 -10.95
C PRO A 81 36.56 8.49 -11.72
N ILE A 82 35.91 7.34 -11.86
CA ILE A 82 34.45 7.30 -12.00
C ILE A 82 33.91 6.98 -10.61
N GLN A 83 33.78 8.01 -9.78
CA GLN A 83 32.91 7.97 -8.61
C GLN A 83 31.53 8.49 -9.06
N GLU A 84 30.51 7.67 -8.82
CA GLU A 84 29.10 8.03 -8.90
C GLU A 84 28.86 9.29 -8.04
N LYS A 85 28.27 10.35 -8.61
CA LYS A 85 27.95 11.58 -7.87
C LYS A 85 26.46 11.65 -7.57
N PHE A 86 26.12 11.47 -6.31
CA PHE A 86 24.82 11.82 -5.71
C PHE A 86 24.69 13.35 -5.59
N PHE A 87 23.46 13.87 -5.69
CA PHE A 87 23.15 15.28 -5.43
C PHE A 87 22.87 15.47 -3.93
N GLU A 88 23.66 16.29 -3.23
CA GLU A 88 23.42 16.67 -1.84
C GLU A 88 23.15 18.19 -1.72
N PRO A 89 22.11 18.61 -0.97
CA PRO A 89 21.88 20.02 -0.67
C PRO A 89 22.90 20.52 0.36
N GLU A 90 23.62 21.61 0.05
CA GLU A 90 24.74 22.09 0.88
C GLU A 90 24.27 23.04 2.01
N GLY A 91 23.01 23.49 1.99
CA GLY A 91 22.40 24.25 3.07
C GLY A 91 21.21 25.13 2.66
N ILE A 92 20.45 25.56 3.66
CA ILE A 92 19.36 26.53 3.54
C ILE A 92 19.90 27.93 3.85
N TYR A 93 19.86 28.83 2.89
CA TYR A 93 20.54 30.13 3.00
C TYR A 93 19.62 31.30 3.25
N GLY A 94 18.31 31.16 3.03
CA GLY A 94 17.37 32.25 3.27
C GLY A 94 15.95 31.77 3.47
N ARG A 95 15.19 32.56 4.22
CA ARG A 95 13.76 32.37 4.48
C ARG A 95 13.02 33.60 3.99
N LEU A 96 12.07 33.41 3.09
CA LEU A 96 11.19 34.47 2.60
C LEU A 96 9.76 34.19 3.08
N VAL A 97 9.13 35.21 3.66
CA VAL A 97 7.73 35.15 4.10
C VAL A 97 6.95 36.07 3.16
N LEU A 98 5.98 35.52 2.43
CA LEU A 98 5.07 36.28 1.59
C LEU A 98 3.64 35.93 2.02
N GLY A 99 2.92 36.92 2.55
CA GLY A 99 1.62 36.69 3.17
C GLY A 99 1.72 35.70 4.35
N SER A 100 0.89 34.66 4.34
CA SER A 100 0.92 33.58 5.35
C SER A 100 1.83 32.39 4.99
N SER A 101 2.57 32.47 3.88
CA SER A 101 3.36 31.36 3.34
C SER A 101 4.85 31.54 3.56
N LEU A 102 5.54 30.42 3.84
CA LEU A 102 6.97 30.38 4.15
C LEU A 102 7.75 29.65 3.05
N PHE A 103 8.79 30.28 2.52
CA PHE A 103 9.63 29.74 1.46
C PHE A 103 11.11 29.68 1.89
N TRP A 104 11.81 28.65 1.43
CA TRP A 104 13.22 28.41 1.73
C TRP A 104 14.06 28.46 0.46
N LEU A 105 15.14 29.23 0.48
CA LEU A 105 16.17 29.18 -0.56
C LEU A 105 17.22 28.15 -0.20
N VAL A 106 17.41 27.17 -1.08
CA VAL A 106 18.36 26.05 -0.92
C VAL A 106 19.32 26.03 -2.10
N PHE A 107 20.61 25.85 -1.83
CA PHE A 107 21.64 25.74 -2.86
C PHE A 107 22.07 24.28 -3.07
N TRP A 108 22.32 23.91 -4.32
CA TRP A 108 22.73 22.57 -4.73
C TRP A 108 24.12 22.62 -5.35
N LYS A 109 24.99 21.64 -5.05
CA LYS A 109 26.35 21.59 -5.58
C LYS A 109 26.42 20.73 -6.85
N GLY A 110 27.12 21.22 -7.88
CA GLY A 110 27.71 20.36 -8.91
C GLY A 110 27.14 20.48 -10.32
N TYR A 111 27.62 21.46 -11.07
CA TYR A 111 27.86 21.31 -12.52
C TYR A 111 29.01 22.24 -12.94
N GLN A 112 30.10 21.67 -13.47
CA GLN A 112 31.10 22.44 -14.21
C GLN A 112 30.74 22.35 -15.69
N TRP A 113 30.18 23.43 -16.24
CA TRP A 113 30.26 23.70 -17.67
C TRP A 113 31.49 24.58 -17.89
N SER A 114 32.37 24.15 -18.80
CA SER A 114 33.53 24.87 -19.35
C SER A 114 33.82 26.27 -18.79
N ASP A 115 34.94 26.41 -18.07
CA ASP A 115 35.68 27.65 -17.72
C ASP A 115 34.91 28.93 -17.36
N ALA A 116 33.68 28.83 -16.86
CA ALA A 116 32.94 29.95 -16.28
C ALA A 116 32.89 29.82 -14.75
N THR A 117 33.54 30.73 -14.03
CA THR A 117 33.34 30.91 -12.60
C THR A 117 31.98 31.56 -12.35
N TRP A 118 31.06 30.82 -11.74
CA TRP A 118 29.78 31.36 -11.28
C TRP A 118 29.93 31.83 -9.84
N GLU A 119 29.71 33.12 -9.60
CA GLU A 119 29.63 33.66 -8.23
C GLU A 119 28.18 33.66 -7.74
N PRO A 120 27.92 33.32 -6.46
CA PRO A 120 26.60 33.44 -5.85
C PRO A 120 26.10 34.89 -5.96
N LEU A 121 24.91 35.09 -6.53
CA LEU A 121 24.29 36.41 -6.61
C LEU A 121 23.68 36.77 -5.25
N GLN A 122 24.30 37.71 -4.52
CA GLN A 122 23.59 38.38 -3.43
C GLN A 122 22.61 39.40 -4.02
N LEU A 123 21.31 39.14 -3.87
CA LEU A 123 20.26 40.09 -4.23
C LEU A 123 20.24 41.23 -3.19
N SER A 124 20.23 42.47 -3.66
CA SER A 124 20.07 43.61 -2.76
C SER A 124 18.59 43.78 -2.38
N GLN A 125 18.30 44.41 -1.23
CA GLN A 125 16.91 44.72 -0.86
C GLN A 125 16.17 45.57 -1.90
N LYS A 126 16.91 46.34 -2.71
CA LYS A 126 16.34 47.11 -3.81
C LYS A 126 15.85 46.22 -4.95
N ASP A 127 16.57 45.16 -5.28
CA ASP A 127 16.18 44.22 -6.34
C ASP A 127 14.93 43.42 -5.95
N ILE A 128 14.78 43.12 -4.65
CA ILE A 128 13.59 42.48 -4.08
C ILE A 128 12.38 43.43 -4.15
N ALA A 129 12.56 44.69 -3.74
CA ALA A 129 11.49 45.70 -3.77
C ALA A 129 11.02 46.05 -5.20
N ASP A 130 11.93 46.13 -6.18
CA ASP A 130 11.59 46.36 -7.59
C ASP A 130 10.83 45.17 -8.20
N PHE A 131 11.08 43.94 -7.73
CA PHE A 131 10.33 42.75 -8.12
C PHE A 131 8.93 42.73 -7.53
N GLU A 132 8.79 43.00 -6.22
CA GLU A 132 7.48 43.11 -5.54
C GLU A 132 6.59 44.17 -6.17
N LYS A 133 7.17 45.32 -6.55
CA LYS A 133 6.45 46.40 -7.24
C LYS A 133 5.91 45.98 -8.61
N ARG A 134 6.68 45.22 -9.40
CA ARG A 134 6.23 44.73 -10.71
C ARG A 134 5.17 43.64 -10.61
N ALA A 135 5.27 42.76 -9.61
CA ALA A 135 4.23 41.76 -9.34
C ALA A 135 2.89 42.41 -8.96
N ALA A 136 2.93 43.55 -8.26
CA ALA A 136 1.73 44.32 -7.90
C ALA A 136 1.15 45.12 -9.08
N GLU A 137 1.97 45.54 -10.06
CA GLU A 137 1.52 46.31 -11.23
C GLU A 137 0.86 45.44 -12.33
N GLU A 138 1.08 44.12 -12.33
CA GLU A 138 0.49 43.17 -13.29
C GLU A 138 -0.81 42.48 -12.79
N ASP A 139 -1.42 42.99 -11.72
CA ASP A 139 -2.72 42.53 -11.16
C ASP A 139 -2.74 41.01 -10.82
N PHE A 140 -1.65 40.50 -10.24
CA PHE A 140 -1.63 39.18 -9.64
C PHE A 140 -2.41 39.21 -8.33
N ASP A 141 -3.62 38.63 -8.33
CA ASP A 141 -4.41 38.45 -7.12
C ASP A 141 -3.72 37.43 -6.19
N VAL A 142 -3.07 37.93 -5.12
CA VAL A 142 -2.22 37.14 -4.21
C VAL A 142 -3.05 36.45 -3.11
N ASP A 143 -4.38 36.54 -3.14
CA ASP A 143 -5.25 35.99 -2.09
C ASP A 143 -5.90 34.63 -2.44
N ASP A 144 -5.55 34.03 -3.59
CA ASP A 144 -6.07 32.71 -3.95
C ASP A 144 -5.28 31.57 -3.29
N ARG A 145 -5.97 30.83 -2.41
CA ARG A 145 -5.44 29.77 -1.55
C ARG A 145 -5.19 28.46 -2.31
N SER A 146 -4.37 28.51 -3.35
CA SER A 146 -3.88 27.31 -4.03
C SER A 146 -2.37 27.20 -3.83
N GLY A 147 -1.96 26.24 -3.00
CA GLY A 147 -0.54 25.95 -2.77
C GLY A 147 0.13 25.44 -4.05
N GLY A 148 0.84 26.32 -4.74
CA GLY A 148 1.73 26.00 -5.85
C GLY A 148 3.17 26.37 -5.50
N TYR A 149 4.14 25.52 -5.86
CA TYR A 149 5.56 25.82 -5.74
C TYR A 149 6.02 26.61 -6.96
N ILE A 150 6.61 27.79 -6.76
CA ILE A 150 7.26 28.58 -7.82
C ILE A 150 8.77 28.41 -7.67
N MET A 151 9.44 27.98 -8.76
CA MET A 151 10.89 27.85 -8.81
C MET A 151 11.47 29.09 -9.50
N LEU A 152 12.27 29.89 -8.78
CA LEU A 152 12.97 31.04 -9.34
C LEU A 152 14.43 30.68 -9.59
N ALA A 153 14.87 30.76 -10.85
CA ALA A 153 16.29 30.66 -11.21
C ALA A 153 16.79 32.04 -11.66
N ALA A 154 17.86 32.52 -11.04
CA ALA A 154 18.59 33.71 -11.48
C ALA A 154 20.03 33.32 -11.82
N ALA A 155 20.51 33.73 -12.99
CA ALA A 155 21.89 33.51 -13.42
C ALA A 155 22.51 34.83 -13.88
N ARG A 156 23.74 35.12 -13.46
CA ARG A 156 24.52 36.27 -13.92
C ARG A 156 25.62 35.77 -14.84
N GLN A 157 25.63 36.21 -16.10
CA GLN A 157 26.64 35.79 -17.07
C GLN A 157 27.94 36.58 -16.83
N GLY A 158 28.99 35.91 -16.36
CA GLY A 158 30.33 36.49 -16.21
C GLY A 158 31.14 36.32 -17.50
N GLY A 159 31.33 37.41 -18.25
CA GLY A 159 32.18 37.43 -19.44
C GLY A 159 32.48 38.86 -19.87
N ALA A 160 33.76 39.16 -20.11
CA ALA A 160 34.30 40.51 -20.26
C ALA A 160 33.65 41.34 -21.39
N ARG A 161 33.44 42.64 -21.09
CA ARG A 161 32.91 43.73 -21.93
C ARG A 161 31.39 43.74 -22.16
N ASN A 162 30.62 44.08 -21.12
CA ASN A 162 29.35 44.82 -21.26
C ASN A 162 29.15 45.73 -20.02
N PRO A 163 28.57 46.94 -20.19
CA PRO A 163 28.35 47.89 -19.08
C PRO A 163 27.27 47.39 -18.09
N PRO A 164 27.20 47.94 -16.87
CA PRO A 164 26.48 47.33 -15.76
C PRO A 164 24.96 47.46 -15.90
N GLY A 165 24.27 46.34 -15.72
CA GLY A 165 22.85 46.31 -15.35
C GLY A 165 21.92 45.67 -16.37
N THR A 166 21.73 44.35 -16.28
CA THR A 166 20.41 43.71 -16.46
C THR A 166 20.49 42.30 -15.84
N VAL A 167 19.75 42.04 -14.76
CA VAL A 167 19.47 40.68 -14.27
C VAL A 167 18.23 40.20 -15.01
N LEU A 168 18.31 39.06 -15.70
CA LEU A 168 17.15 38.43 -16.35
C LEU A 168 16.55 37.42 -15.38
N LEU A 169 15.40 37.78 -14.80
CA LEU A 169 14.55 36.88 -14.04
C LEU A 169 13.52 36.27 -15.00
N HIS A 170 13.48 34.94 -15.12
CA HIS A 170 12.37 34.25 -15.81
C HIS A 170 11.58 33.46 -14.78
N ALA A 171 10.29 33.76 -14.66
CA ALA A 171 9.33 32.96 -13.92
C ALA A 171 8.58 32.03 -14.90
N LEU A 172 8.44 30.75 -14.55
CA LEU A 172 7.60 29.79 -15.26
C LEU A 172 6.35 29.53 -14.40
N LEU A 173 5.17 29.77 -14.96
CA LEU A 173 3.86 29.49 -14.35
C LEU A 173 3.18 28.33 -15.09
N TYR A 174 2.66 27.36 -14.33
CA TYR A 174 1.79 26.29 -14.83
C TYR A 174 0.37 26.55 -14.29
N SER A 175 -0.63 26.70 -15.17
CA SER A 175 -2.02 26.87 -14.75
C SER A 175 -2.95 25.82 -15.37
N ILE A 176 -3.71 25.17 -14.51
CA ILE A 176 -4.78 24.22 -14.78
C ILE A 176 -5.99 24.97 -15.37
N LEU A 177 -6.44 24.62 -16.58
CA LEU A 177 -7.72 25.06 -17.13
C LEU A 177 -8.75 23.95 -16.99
N ALA A 178 -9.63 24.05 -16.00
CA ALA A 178 -11.05 23.72 -16.10
C ALA A 178 -11.74 23.91 -14.75
N LYS A 179 -12.47 25.02 -14.57
CA LYS A 179 -13.71 25.09 -13.76
C LYS A 179 -14.28 26.51 -13.79
N SER A 180 -15.34 26.72 -14.57
CA SER A 180 -16.50 27.54 -14.15
C SER A 180 -17.56 27.68 -15.26
N ALA A 181 -18.67 26.95 -15.11
CA ALA A 181 -20.06 27.23 -15.53
C ALA A 181 -20.82 25.90 -15.36
N CYS A 182 -21.89 25.71 -14.58
CA CYS A 182 -23.11 26.50 -14.41
C CYS A 182 -23.83 26.16 -13.08
N ARG A 183 -24.70 27.07 -12.64
CA ARG A 183 -25.70 26.94 -11.57
C ARG A 183 -27.08 26.46 -12.12
N PRO A 184 -28.10 26.18 -11.29
CA PRO A 184 -29.04 25.05 -11.46
C PRO A 184 -30.35 25.38 -12.18
N ILE A 185 -30.98 24.37 -12.80
CA ILE A 185 -32.40 24.37 -13.24
C ILE A 185 -33.02 22.98 -12.97
N SER A 186 -34.28 22.97 -12.53
CA SER A 186 -35.18 21.83 -12.26
C SER A 186 -36.57 22.17 -12.86
N PRO A 187 -37.54 21.25 -13.09
CA PRO A 187 -37.49 19.81 -13.40
C PRO A 187 -38.31 19.38 -14.67
N TYR A 188 -38.22 18.09 -15.02
CA TYR A 188 -39.17 17.24 -15.80
C TYR A 188 -39.33 17.41 -17.34
N ARG A 189 -38.98 16.35 -18.10
CA ARG A 189 -39.92 15.38 -18.75
C ARG A 189 -39.15 14.25 -19.46
N GLU A 190 -39.52 12.99 -19.21
CA GLU A 190 -39.01 11.81 -19.94
C GLU A 190 -39.49 11.76 -21.39
N PRO A 191 -38.64 11.29 -22.32
CA PRO A 191 -39.08 10.51 -23.47
C PRO A 191 -38.47 9.09 -23.46
N GLN A 192 -39.34 8.13 -23.81
CA GLN A 192 -39.07 6.68 -23.93
C GLN A 192 -37.88 6.34 -24.85
N PRO A 193 -37.15 5.22 -24.61
CA PRO A 193 -35.99 4.84 -25.43
C PRO A 193 -36.41 4.23 -26.77
N ALA A 194 -35.82 4.76 -27.85
CA ALA A 194 -35.78 4.10 -29.16
C ALA A 194 -34.70 3.00 -29.18
N PRO A 195 -34.86 1.92 -29.98
CA PRO A 195 -33.96 0.77 -29.97
C PRO A 195 -32.56 1.12 -30.48
N ALA A 196 -31.54 0.56 -29.84
CA ALA A 196 -30.12 0.79 -30.15
C ALA A 196 -29.73 0.21 -31.53
N PRO A 197 -28.99 0.96 -32.38
CA PRO A 197 -28.40 0.41 -33.60
C PRO A 197 -27.18 -0.46 -33.30
N SER A 198 -27.09 -1.56 -34.06
CA SER A 198 -26.14 -2.66 -33.92
C SER A 198 -24.75 -2.34 -34.50
N TRP A 199 -23.92 -1.57 -33.80
CA TRP A 199 -22.48 -1.47 -34.07
C TRP A 199 -21.73 -0.81 -32.91
N LEU A 200 -21.59 -1.54 -31.81
CA LEU A 200 -20.57 -1.30 -30.79
C LEU A 200 -19.75 -2.58 -30.63
N SER A 201 -18.65 -2.66 -31.37
CA SER A 201 -17.57 -3.60 -31.09
C SER A 201 -16.57 -2.89 -30.17
N PRO A 202 -16.28 -3.40 -28.97
CA PRO A 202 -15.21 -2.86 -28.14
C PRO A 202 -13.86 -3.12 -28.83
N THR A 203 -12.99 -2.11 -28.86
CA THR A 203 -11.59 -2.25 -29.28
C THR A 203 -10.87 -3.25 -28.36
N GLN A 204 -10.77 -4.51 -28.77
CA GLN A 204 -9.87 -5.51 -28.19
C GLN A 204 -8.44 -5.09 -28.51
N THR A 205 -7.68 -4.69 -27.49
CA THR A 205 -6.23 -4.56 -27.64
C THR A 205 -5.64 -5.92 -27.30
N THR A 206 -5.50 -6.79 -28.30
CA THR A 206 -4.82 -8.07 -28.13
C THR A 206 -3.31 -7.82 -28.07
N MET A 207 -2.67 -8.22 -26.98
CA MET A 207 -1.22 -8.36 -26.95
C MET A 207 -0.82 -9.43 -27.97
N PRO A 208 0.27 -9.27 -28.73
CA PRO A 208 0.67 -10.27 -29.71
C PRO A 208 0.97 -11.59 -29.00
N ASP A 209 0.20 -12.63 -29.33
CA ASP A 209 0.44 -14.02 -28.91
C ASP A 209 1.77 -14.46 -29.53
N SER A 210 2.86 -14.40 -28.76
CA SER A 210 4.04 -15.21 -29.05
C SER A 210 3.70 -16.63 -28.63
N GLU A 211 3.52 -17.54 -29.60
CA GLU A 211 3.24 -18.95 -29.34
C GLU A 211 4.17 -19.49 -28.23
N GLY A 212 3.59 -19.96 -27.13
CA GLY A 212 4.32 -20.53 -25.99
C GLY A 212 4.47 -19.63 -24.75
N CYS A 213 4.27 -18.30 -24.86
CA CYS A 213 4.37 -17.41 -23.70
C CYS A 213 3.05 -17.35 -22.91
N LYS A 214 3.08 -17.68 -21.62
CA LYS A 214 1.95 -17.52 -20.69
C LYS A 214 1.90 -16.13 -20.08
N THR A 215 0.68 -15.66 -19.83
CA THR A 215 0.41 -14.33 -19.29
C THR A 215 -0.24 -14.44 -17.91
N ILE A 216 0.28 -13.68 -16.95
CA ILE A 216 -0.15 -13.71 -15.54
C ILE A 216 -0.63 -12.31 -15.13
N CYS A 217 -1.85 -12.22 -14.61
CA CYS A 217 -2.38 -11.02 -13.98
C CYS A 217 -2.27 -11.14 -12.46
N ILE A 218 -1.83 -10.08 -11.79
CA ILE A 218 -1.91 -9.94 -10.33
C ILE A 218 -2.83 -8.75 -10.03
N ILE A 219 -3.83 -8.96 -9.18
CA ILE A 219 -4.79 -7.93 -8.79
C ILE A 219 -4.41 -7.43 -7.39
N GLY A 220 -3.83 -6.23 -7.34
CA GLY A 220 -3.32 -5.58 -6.14
C GLY A 220 -1.80 -5.60 -6.03
N ALA A 221 -1.21 -4.47 -5.65
CA ALA A 221 0.21 -4.25 -5.37
C ALA A 221 0.44 -3.92 -3.88
N GLY A 222 -0.37 -4.51 -3.01
CA GLY A 222 -0.05 -4.65 -1.58
C GLY A 222 1.02 -5.73 -1.34
N ALA A 223 1.32 -6.00 -0.07
CA ALA A 223 2.34 -6.99 0.32
C ALA A 223 2.20 -8.36 -0.40
N ALA A 224 0.98 -8.91 -0.48
CA ALA A 224 0.74 -10.19 -1.15
C ALA A 224 1.06 -10.15 -2.65
N GLY A 225 0.64 -9.08 -3.34
CA GLY A 225 0.89 -8.91 -4.77
C GLY A 225 2.37 -8.66 -5.07
N LEU A 226 3.08 -7.94 -4.20
CA LEU A 226 4.53 -7.75 -4.30
C LEU A 226 5.28 -9.07 -4.09
N ALA A 227 4.89 -9.89 -3.12
CA ALA A 227 5.47 -11.22 -2.92
C ALA A 227 5.26 -12.13 -4.14
N ALA A 228 4.03 -12.15 -4.68
CA ALA A 228 3.71 -12.89 -5.91
C ALA A 228 4.55 -12.42 -7.11
N LEU A 229 4.60 -11.12 -7.35
CA LEU A 229 5.36 -10.53 -8.45
C LEU A 229 6.86 -10.83 -8.32
N CYS A 230 7.40 -10.74 -7.11
CA CYS A 230 8.80 -11.06 -6.84
C CYS A 230 9.11 -12.54 -7.14
N ALA A 231 8.30 -13.47 -6.60
CA ALA A 231 8.48 -14.90 -6.84
C ALA A 231 8.36 -15.25 -8.33
N ILE A 232 7.37 -14.68 -9.04
CA ILE A 232 7.20 -14.90 -10.49
C ILE A 232 8.42 -14.39 -11.25
N LYS A 233 8.91 -13.17 -10.98
CA LYS A 233 10.10 -12.63 -11.66
C LYS A 233 11.38 -13.43 -11.39
N GLN A 234 11.47 -14.06 -10.23
CA GLN A 234 12.60 -14.91 -9.87
C GLN A 234 12.52 -16.31 -10.46
N SER A 235 11.34 -16.74 -10.93
CA SER A 235 11.12 -18.07 -11.53
C SER A 235 11.89 -18.26 -12.84
N ALA A 236 12.16 -19.52 -13.19
CA ALA A 236 12.87 -19.87 -14.41
C ALA A 236 12.05 -19.52 -15.66
N GLU A 237 10.73 -19.70 -15.60
CA GLU A 237 9.79 -19.46 -16.68
C GLU A 237 9.72 -17.98 -17.05
N TYR A 238 9.74 -17.08 -16.06
CA TYR A 238 9.83 -15.65 -16.36
C TYR A 238 11.20 -15.28 -16.95
N LYS A 239 12.30 -15.77 -16.36
CA LYS A 239 13.67 -15.46 -16.81
C LYS A 239 13.97 -15.96 -18.22
N THR A 240 13.36 -17.08 -18.62
CA THR A 240 13.49 -17.65 -19.97
C THR A 240 12.51 -17.06 -20.98
N GLY A 241 11.66 -16.11 -20.57
CA GLY A 241 10.68 -15.45 -21.43
C GLY A 241 9.42 -16.28 -21.71
N LEU A 242 9.25 -17.42 -21.03
CA LEU A 242 8.03 -18.23 -21.11
C LEU A 242 6.86 -17.53 -20.43
N TRP A 243 7.09 -16.68 -19.44
CA TRP A 243 6.03 -15.95 -18.74
C TRP A 243 6.16 -14.42 -18.87
N LYS A 244 5.00 -13.77 -18.96
CA LYS A 244 4.84 -12.31 -18.83
C LYS A 244 3.85 -12.01 -17.70
N THR A 245 4.09 -10.93 -16.97
CA THR A 245 3.28 -10.56 -15.82
C THR A 245 2.88 -9.10 -15.88
N THR A 246 1.65 -8.82 -15.45
CA THR A 246 1.11 -7.47 -15.27
C THR A 246 0.38 -7.40 -13.94
N VAL A 247 0.61 -6.30 -13.20
CA VAL A 247 -0.10 -6.04 -11.94
C VAL A 247 -1.02 -4.85 -12.14
N PHE A 248 -2.28 -4.98 -11.72
CA PHE A 248 -3.21 -3.87 -11.66
C PHE A 248 -3.40 -3.44 -10.21
N GLU A 249 -3.12 -2.17 -9.92
CA GLU A 249 -3.28 -1.56 -8.60
C GLU A 249 -4.28 -0.41 -8.70
N GLU A 250 -5.31 -0.43 -7.85
CA GLU A 250 -6.35 0.60 -7.82
C GLU A 250 -5.78 1.96 -7.40
N ARG A 251 -4.78 1.96 -6.52
CA ARG A 251 -4.18 3.16 -5.94
C ARG A 251 -3.01 3.68 -6.79
N HIS A 252 -2.53 4.87 -6.44
CA HIS A 252 -1.46 5.56 -7.15
C HIS A 252 -0.05 5.05 -6.77
N GLN A 253 0.07 4.19 -5.76
CA GLN A 253 1.34 3.68 -5.25
C GLN A 253 1.16 2.27 -4.66
N VAL A 254 2.27 1.53 -4.51
CA VAL A 254 2.32 0.24 -3.80
C VAL A 254 2.03 0.41 -2.30
N GLY A 255 1.72 -0.70 -1.64
CA GLY A 255 1.60 -0.75 -0.17
C GLY A 255 0.28 -1.33 0.34
N GLY A 256 -0.77 -1.30 -0.49
CA GLY A 256 -2.08 -1.80 -0.13
C GLY A 256 -2.64 -1.07 1.09
N ILE A 257 -2.87 -1.78 2.20
CA ILE A 257 -3.34 -1.17 3.45
C ILE A 257 -2.32 -0.21 4.06
N TRP A 258 -1.02 -0.38 3.79
CA TRP A 258 0.03 0.43 4.41
C TRP A 258 0.17 1.81 3.78
N LEU A 259 -0.40 2.01 2.59
CA LEU A 259 -0.43 3.32 1.94
C LEU A 259 -1.51 4.19 2.62
N PRO A 260 -1.16 5.34 3.23
CA PRO A 260 -2.14 6.23 3.85
C PRO A 260 -3.19 6.72 2.85
N ASP A 261 -4.38 7.02 3.33
CA ASP A 261 -5.42 7.64 2.51
C ASP A 261 -5.25 9.16 2.55
N SER A 262 -4.90 9.79 1.43
CA SER A 262 -4.67 11.24 1.37
C SER A 262 -5.93 12.05 1.66
N ASP A 263 -7.11 11.46 1.41
CA ASP A 263 -8.41 12.07 1.65
C ASP A 263 -9.03 11.63 2.99
N ALA A 264 -8.24 11.00 3.87
CA ALA A 264 -8.68 10.47 5.17
C ALA A 264 -9.41 11.49 6.06
N ASP A 265 -8.98 12.75 6.02
CA ASP A 265 -9.57 13.85 6.79
C ASP A 265 -10.68 14.59 6.02
N SER A 266 -10.99 14.17 4.79
CA SER A 266 -12.12 14.73 4.07
C SER A 266 -13.41 14.46 4.86
N THR A 267 -14.23 15.49 5.05
CA THR A 267 -15.46 15.44 5.85
C THR A 267 -16.55 14.55 5.24
N ASN A 268 -16.25 13.83 4.16
CA ASN A 268 -17.21 13.02 3.45
C ASN A 268 -17.26 11.58 3.99
N GLU A 269 -17.89 11.42 5.16
CA GLU A 269 -18.17 10.11 5.76
C GLU A 269 -18.95 9.15 4.83
N SER A 270 -19.51 9.64 3.71
CA SER A 270 -20.21 8.81 2.73
C SER A 270 -19.28 7.93 1.88
N GLN A 271 -17.98 8.23 1.83
CA GLN A 271 -17.02 7.44 1.06
C GLN A 271 -16.26 6.50 1.99
N LEU A 272 -16.28 5.20 1.68
CA LEU A 272 -15.49 4.23 2.43
C LEU A 272 -14.00 4.51 2.20
N PRO A 273 -13.20 4.68 3.26
CA PRO A 273 -11.79 4.95 3.09
C PRO A 273 -11.03 3.83 2.39
N MET A 274 -9.92 4.20 1.74
CA MET A 274 -9.07 3.27 1.00
C MET A 274 -8.25 2.36 1.90
N THR A 275 -7.95 2.82 3.13
CA THR A 275 -7.20 2.06 4.13
C THR A 275 -7.81 2.20 5.53
N PRO A 276 -7.68 1.17 6.39
CA PRO A 276 -8.05 1.23 7.79
C PRO A 276 -6.99 1.87 8.71
N LEU A 277 -5.92 2.45 8.17
CA LEU A 277 -4.85 3.07 8.99
C LEU A 277 -5.34 4.24 9.84
N TYR A 278 -4.69 4.40 10.98
CA TYR A 278 -4.78 5.53 11.91
C TYR A 278 -3.38 5.87 12.43
N ASP A 279 -3.18 7.12 12.87
CA ASP A 279 -1.87 7.72 13.14
C ASP A 279 -1.05 6.93 14.16
N SER A 280 -1.69 6.37 15.19
CA SER A 280 -1.02 5.60 16.24
C SER A 280 -0.78 4.14 15.89
N LEU A 281 -1.09 3.70 14.66
CA LEU A 281 -0.93 2.32 14.28
C LEU A 281 0.55 1.96 14.23
N THR A 282 0.94 1.08 15.14
CA THR A 282 2.22 0.39 15.14
C THR A 282 1.99 -1.08 14.80
N THR A 283 3.03 -1.76 14.33
CA THR A 283 2.89 -3.20 14.11
C THR A 283 2.54 -3.89 15.44
N ASN A 284 1.68 -4.89 15.36
CA ASN A 284 1.34 -5.75 16.50
C ASN A 284 2.31 -6.94 16.65
N LEU A 285 3.29 -7.04 15.75
CA LEU A 285 4.37 -8.03 15.73
C LEU A 285 5.72 -7.32 15.68
N PRO A 286 6.77 -7.88 16.28
CA PRO A 286 8.14 -7.45 16.01
C PRO A 286 8.41 -7.51 14.51
N HIS A 287 8.93 -6.44 13.91
CA HIS A 287 9.15 -6.43 12.46
C HIS A 287 10.11 -7.54 11.97
N PRO A 288 11.11 -8.06 12.73
CA PRO A 288 11.93 -9.19 12.26
C PRO A 288 11.16 -10.50 12.13
N VAL A 289 10.06 -10.65 12.88
CA VAL A 289 9.14 -11.81 12.77
C VAL A 289 8.20 -11.62 11.58
N MET A 290 7.85 -10.37 11.29
CA MET A 290 6.88 -9.99 10.26
C MET A 290 7.49 -9.84 8.87
N CYS A 291 8.79 -9.56 8.71
CA CYS A 291 9.42 -9.19 7.44
C CYS A 291 9.45 -10.32 6.41
N PHE A 292 9.74 -9.97 5.16
CA PHE A 292 10.06 -10.94 4.12
C PHE A 292 11.40 -11.61 4.44
N GLN A 293 11.54 -12.88 4.09
CA GLN A 293 12.64 -13.74 4.55
C GLN A 293 14.01 -13.24 4.08
N ASN A 294 14.09 -12.76 2.83
CA ASN A 294 15.33 -12.30 2.20
C ASN A 294 15.40 -10.78 2.06
N PHE A 295 14.57 -10.05 2.81
CA PHE A 295 14.58 -8.59 2.81
C PHE A 295 14.23 -8.05 4.20
N PRO A 296 15.21 -7.86 5.09
CA PRO A 296 14.98 -7.25 6.40
C PRO A 296 14.44 -5.82 6.28
N PHE A 297 13.84 -5.32 7.35
CA PHE A 297 13.59 -3.88 7.47
C PHE A 297 14.91 -3.10 7.53
N PRO A 298 14.91 -1.80 7.15
CA PRO A 298 16.10 -0.96 7.23
C PRO A 298 16.77 -1.00 8.61
N PRO A 299 18.10 -0.82 8.68
CA PRO A 299 18.80 -0.77 9.94
C PRO A 299 18.21 0.26 10.90
N SER A 300 18.30 0.00 12.20
CA SER A 300 17.78 0.88 13.27
C SER A 300 16.26 1.14 13.24
N THR A 301 15.49 0.33 12.52
CA THR A 301 14.02 0.38 12.60
C THR A 301 13.55 0.02 14.02
N PRO A 302 12.60 0.76 14.63
CA PRO A 302 12.01 0.36 15.91
C PRO A 302 11.38 -1.04 15.85
N ILE A 303 11.46 -1.84 16.91
CA ILE A 303 11.01 -3.26 16.88
C ILE A 303 9.52 -3.39 16.54
N PHE A 304 8.68 -2.47 17.04
CA PHE A 304 7.27 -2.37 16.69
C PHE A 304 7.00 -1.05 15.96
N PRO A 305 7.40 -0.92 14.69
CA PRO A 305 7.44 0.38 14.06
C PRO A 305 6.04 0.87 13.66
N GLU A 306 5.93 2.18 13.43
CA GLU A 306 4.72 2.81 12.90
C GLU A 306 4.42 2.35 11.47
N ALA A 307 3.16 2.48 11.05
CA ALA A 307 2.69 2.13 9.71
C ALA A 307 3.55 2.71 8.56
N ALA A 308 4.05 3.94 8.73
CA ALA A 308 4.91 4.61 7.75
C ALA A 308 6.21 3.84 7.46
N HIS A 309 6.79 3.18 8.46
CA HIS A 309 7.98 2.33 8.25
C HIS A 309 7.65 1.10 7.42
N VAL A 310 6.47 0.49 7.61
CA VAL A 310 6.03 -0.66 6.83
C VAL A 310 5.75 -0.25 5.38
N GLN A 311 5.11 0.91 5.17
CA GLN A 311 4.95 1.48 3.83
C GLN A 311 6.30 1.70 3.15
N ARG A 312 7.23 2.35 3.85
CA ARG A 312 8.59 2.60 3.34
C ARG A 312 9.33 1.31 3.01
N TYR A 313 9.18 0.29 3.84
CA TYR A 313 9.74 -1.03 3.63
C TYR A 313 9.20 -1.68 2.35
N LEU A 314 7.90 -1.61 2.07
CA LEU A 314 7.32 -2.16 0.83
C LEU A 314 7.76 -1.37 -0.42
N GLU A 315 7.95 -0.06 -0.32
CA GLU A 315 8.57 0.73 -1.38
C GLU A 315 10.03 0.33 -1.63
N LEU A 316 10.79 0.07 -0.56
CA LEU A 316 12.18 -0.38 -0.64
C LEU A 316 12.26 -1.77 -1.27
N TYR A 317 11.38 -2.68 -0.88
CA TYR A 317 11.26 -4.02 -1.48
C TYR A 317 10.97 -3.91 -2.99
N THR A 318 10.00 -3.07 -3.36
CA THR A 318 9.62 -2.81 -4.76
C THR A 318 10.81 -2.30 -5.58
N ARG A 319 11.61 -1.38 -5.02
CA ARG A 319 12.80 -0.83 -5.69
C ARG A 319 13.94 -1.84 -5.76
N HIS A 320 14.23 -2.55 -4.66
CA HIS A 320 15.31 -3.53 -4.58
C HIS A 320 15.13 -4.64 -5.63
N PHE A 321 13.92 -5.17 -5.75
CA PHE A 321 13.59 -6.22 -6.72
C PHE A 321 13.16 -5.69 -8.10
N LYS A 322 13.24 -4.37 -8.34
CA LYS A 322 12.89 -3.71 -9.62
C LYS A 322 11.49 -4.10 -10.12
N LEU A 323 10.50 -4.02 -9.23
CA LEU A 323 9.13 -4.47 -9.47
C LEU A 323 8.24 -3.38 -10.09
N GLY A 324 8.60 -2.11 -9.93
CA GLY A 324 7.73 -0.97 -10.27
C GLY A 324 7.22 -0.94 -11.71
N SER A 325 8.07 -1.31 -12.68
CA SER A 325 7.71 -1.29 -14.11
C SER A 325 6.64 -2.30 -14.53
N PHE A 326 6.28 -3.25 -13.66
CA PHE A 326 5.24 -4.26 -13.91
C PHE A 326 3.87 -3.86 -13.37
N ILE A 327 3.83 -2.75 -12.63
CA ILE A 327 2.65 -2.32 -11.87
C ILE A 327 1.99 -1.16 -12.60
N GLN A 328 0.74 -1.38 -13.02
CA GLN A 328 -0.11 -0.34 -13.56
C GLN A 328 -0.97 0.25 -12.43
N PHE A 329 -0.58 1.42 -11.97
CA PHE A 329 -1.30 2.18 -10.93
C PHE A 329 -2.55 2.85 -11.48
N ASN A 330 -3.46 3.22 -10.57
CA ASN A 330 -4.77 3.82 -10.90
C ASN A 330 -5.60 2.96 -11.87
N LYS A 331 -5.46 1.64 -11.78
CA LYS A 331 -6.18 0.65 -12.59
C LYS A 331 -7.04 -0.23 -11.69
N THR A 332 -8.30 0.14 -11.53
CA THR A 332 -9.28 -0.67 -10.78
C THR A 332 -9.78 -1.82 -11.65
N VAL A 333 -9.61 -3.06 -11.20
CA VAL A 333 -10.25 -4.24 -11.81
C VAL A 333 -11.71 -4.32 -11.37
N THR A 334 -12.62 -4.47 -12.33
CA THR A 334 -14.08 -4.49 -12.08
C THR A 334 -14.73 -5.83 -12.43
N SER A 335 -14.08 -6.66 -13.26
CA SER A 335 -14.62 -7.96 -13.64
C SER A 335 -13.50 -8.93 -14.03
N VAL A 336 -13.59 -10.16 -13.56
CA VAL A 336 -12.75 -11.28 -13.98
C VAL A 336 -13.67 -12.43 -14.38
N VAL A 337 -13.65 -12.81 -15.65
CA VAL A 337 -14.51 -13.89 -16.17
C VAL A 337 -13.71 -14.87 -17.01
N ARG A 338 -14.18 -16.11 -17.05
CA ARG A 338 -13.59 -17.15 -17.89
C ARG A 338 -14.00 -16.93 -19.34
N ASN A 339 -13.06 -16.67 -20.23
CA ASN A 339 -13.31 -16.57 -21.66
C ASN A 339 -13.45 -17.97 -22.27
N SER A 340 -14.65 -18.28 -22.78
CA SER A 340 -14.99 -19.60 -23.32
C SER A 340 -14.35 -19.89 -24.67
N LEU A 341 -13.88 -18.87 -25.40
CA LEU A 341 -13.34 -19.04 -26.76
C LEU A 341 -11.86 -19.44 -26.74
N ASN A 342 -11.06 -18.77 -25.91
CA ASN A 342 -9.60 -18.96 -25.88
C ASN A 342 -9.12 -19.65 -24.61
N LEU A 343 -10.03 -20.00 -23.70
CA LEU A 343 -9.68 -20.58 -22.41
C LEU A 343 -8.64 -19.74 -21.63
N LYS A 344 -8.72 -18.40 -21.72
CA LYS A 344 -8.04 -17.43 -20.82
C LYS A 344 -9.02 -16.72 -19.88
N TRP A 345 -8.50 -15.96 -18.92
CA TRP A 345 -9.24 -15.07 -18.03
C TRP A 345 -9.33 -13.68 -18.62
N LEU A 346 -10.55 -13.22 -18.89
CA LEU A 346 -10.81 -11.86 -19.31
C LEU A 346 -10.91 -10.96 -18.07
N VAL A 347 -9.91 -10.12 -17.87
CA VAL A 347 -9.84 -9.11 -16.81
C VAL A 347 -10.25 -7.76 -17.39
N ARG A 348 -11.28 -7.14 -16.81
CA ARG A 348 -11.80 -5.82 -17.22
C ARG A 348 -11.47 -4.76 -16.18
N LEU A 349 -11.04 -3.61 -16.66
CA LEU A 349 -10.76 -2.44 -15.84
C LEU A 349 -11.94 -1.48 -15.82
N HIS A 350 -11.99 -0.62 -14.80
CA HIS A 350 -13.00 0.45 -14.70
C HIS A 350 -12.96 1.42 -15.89
N SER A 351 -11.79 1.61 -16.52
CA SER A 351 -11.62 2.42 -17.73
C SER A 351 -12.31 1.84 -18.98
N GLY A 352 -12.78 0.59 -18.93
CA GLY A 352 -13.33 -0.15 -20.06
C GLY A 352 -12.31 -1.00 -20.82
N GLU A 353 -11.01 -0.85 -20.52
CA GLU A 353 -9.95 -1.72 -21.06
C GLU A 353 -10.15 -3.17 -20.60
N SER A 354 -9.81 -4.12 -21.46
CA SER A 354 -9.94 -5.56 -21.17
C SER A 354 -8.74 -6.32 -21.70
N TYR A 355 -8.28 -7.31 -20.93
CA TYR A 355 -7.07 -8.09 -21.22
C TYR A 355 -7.33 -9.58 -20.93
N ASP A 356 -6.82 -10.46 -21.79
CA ASP A 356 -6.85 -11.91 -21.56
C ASP A 356 -5.55 -12.38 -20.88
N PHE A 357 -5.68 -13.22 -19.86
CA PHE A 357 -4.55 -13.81 -19.13
C PHE A 357 -4.69 -15.33 -18.97
N ASP A 358 -3.60 -16.07 -19.02
CA ASP A 358 -3.62 -17.52 -18.71
C ASP A 358 -3.87 -17.77 -17.21
N PHE A 359 -3.31 -16.92 -16.35
CA PHE A 359 -3.38 -17.04 -14.90
C PHE A 359 -3.79 -15.73 -14.23
N VAL A 360 -4.54 -15.82 -13.13
CA VAL A 360 -4.91 -14.66 -12.29
C VAL A 360 -4.57 -14.94 -10.82
N VAL A 361 -3.84 -14.03 -10.20
CA VAL A 361 -3.53 -14.02 -8.77
C VAL A 361 -4.32 -12.91 -8.09
N ILE A 362 -5.21 -13.26 -7.18
CA ILE A 362 -6.04 -12.33 -6.42
C ILE A 362 -5.32 -11.97 -5.12
N ALA A 363 -4.82 -10.73 -5.07
CA ALA A 363 -4.05 -10.17 -3.95
C ALA A 363 -4.65 -8.83 -3.46
N ASN A 364 -5.97 -8.67 -3.55
CA ASN A 364 -6.68 -7.43 -3.25
C ASN A 364 -6.88 -7.15 -1.74
N GLY A 365 -6.52 -8.11 -0.89
CA GLY A 365 -6.64 -7.99 0.57
C GLY A 365 -8.08 -8.08 1.09
N HIS A 366 -8.22 -8.04 2.43
CA HIS A 366 -9.51 -8.28 3.11
C HIS A 366 -9.71 -7.40 4.36
N HIS A 367 -9.11 -6.20 4.37
CA HIS A 367 -9.16 -5.24 5.50
C HIS A 367 -9.73 -3.87 5.11
N ARG A 368 -10.61 -3.80 4.12
CA ARG A 368 -11.26 -2.54 3.68
C ARG A 368 -12.76 -2.50 4.00
N ILE A 369 -13.50 -3.55 3.66
CA ILE A 369 -14.96 -3.58 3.85
C ILE A 369 -15.29 -3.89 5.31
N PRO A 370 -15.90 -2.96 6.08
CA PRO A 370 -16.16 -3.15 7.51
C PRO A 370 -17.20 -4.24 7.76
N ARG A 371 -17.01 -5.00 8.84
CA ARG A 371 -17.98 -6.01 9.28
C ARG A 371 -18.81 -5.48 10.44
N TYR A 372 -20.11 -5.36 10.20
CA TYR A 372 -21.06 -4.98 11.23
C TYR A 372 -21.73 -6.21 11.84
N PRO A 373 -21.66 -6.40 13.17
CA PRO A 373 -22.39 -7.48 13.82
C PRO A 373 -23.90 -7.18 13.80
N ASN A 374 -24.73 -8.23 13.71
CA ASN A 374 -26.18 -8.09 13.81
C ASN A 374 -26.59 -7.85 15.29
N ILE A 375 -26.53 -6.59 15.71
CA ILE A 375 -26.85 -6.15 17.08
C ILE A 375 -28.09 -5.23 17.01
N PRO A 376 -29.19 -5.57 17.71
CA PRO A 376 -30.34 -4.69 17.79
C PRO A 376 -29.97 -3.29 18.29
N GLY A 377 -30.42 -2.26 17.57
CA GLY A 377 -30.14 -0.85 17.87
C GLY A 377 -28.88 -0.26 17.24
N LEU A 378 -27.99 -1.08 16.66
CA LEU A 378 -26.75 -0.61 16.04
C LEU A 378 -27.00 0.38 14.88
N GLU A 379 -27.96 0.08 14.01
CA GLU A 379 -28.32 0.96 12.88
C GLU A 379 -28.76 2.35 13.35
N SER A 380 -29.49 2.43 14.46
CA SER A 380 -29.91 3.70 15.07
C SER A 380 -28.71 4.51 15.58
N TRP A 381 -27.73 3.84 16.19
CA TRP A 381 -26.50 4.49 16.65
C TRP A 381 -25.62 4.97 15.49
N LEU A 382 -25.52 4.20 14.41
CA LEU A 382 -24.81 4.61 13.19
C LEU A 382 -25.50 5.82 12.53
N THR A 383 -26.83 5.75 12.36
CA THR A 383 -27.62 6.83 11.72
C THR A 383 -27.58 8.13 12.52
N SER A 384 -27.59 8.04 13.85
CA SER A 384 -27.43 9.21 14.75
C SER A 384 -25.99 9.67 14.92
N LYS A 385 -25.04 9.03 14.23
CA LYS A 385 -23.59 9.28 14.33
C LYS A 385 -23.00 9.09 15.73
N ARG A 386 -23.67 8.33 16.61
CA ARG A 386 -23.16 7.90 17.93
C ARG A 386 -22.20 6.71 17.83
N ALA A 387 -22.13 6.06 16.67
CA ALA A 387 -21.21 4.97 16.43
C ALA A 387 -20.45 5.14 15.12
N MET A 388 -19.23 4.62 15.08
CA MET A 388 -18.47 4.40 13.84
C MET A 388 -17.77 3.05 13.89
N HIS A 389 -17.41 2.49 12.73
CA HIS A 389 -16.41 1.42 12.70
C HIS A 389 -14.99 1.99 12.74
N SER A 390 -14.05 1.18 13.23
CA SER A 390 -12.61 1.48 13.26
C SER A 390 -12.00 1.87 11.91
N VAL A 391 -12.63 1.50 10.77
CA VAL A 391 -12.14 1.89 9.44
C VAL A 391 -12.20 3.40 9.20
N TRP A 392 -13.07 4.12 9.91
CA TRP A 392 -13.19 5.59 9.89
C TRP A 392 -12.39 6.27 11.02
N TYR A 393 -11.73 5.50 11.88
CA TYR A 393 -10.88 6.07 12.92
C TYR A 393 -9.53 6.48 12.33
N ARG A 394 -9.04 7.68 12.65
CA ARG A 394 -7.80 8.24 12.07
C ARG A 394 -6.82 8.70 13.12
N HIS A 395 -7.30 9.48 14.07
CA HIS A 395 -6.49 9.99 15.15
C HIS A 395 -7.35 10.10 16.40
N ARG A 396 -6.65 10.17 17.54
CA ARG A 396 -7.27 10.43 18.84
C ARG A 396 -8.07 11.72 18.80
N LYS A 397 -9.37 11.62 19.11
CA LYS A 397 -10.31 12.74 19.20
C LYS A 397 -11.17 12.63 20.45
N TYR A 398 -11.67 13.77 20.93
CA TYR A 398 -12.64 13.77 22.01
C TYR A 398 -13.98 13.24 21.49
N LEU A 399 -14.39 12.08 22.00
CA LEU A 399 -15.64 11.40 21.65
C LEU A 399 -16.62 11.39 22.83
N GLY A 400 -16.47 12.32 23.76
CA GLY A 400 -17.24 12.36 24.99
C GLY A 400 -16.52 11.78 26.20
N ASN A 401 -17.22 11.81 27.33
CA ASN A 401 -16.72 11.37 28.62
C ASN A 401 -16.76 9.86 28.76
N LYS A 402 -17.74 9.17 28.17
CA LYS A 402 -17.92 7.74 28.25
C LYS A 402 -17.96 7.09 26.88
N VAL A 403 -16.91 6.36 26.54
CA VAL A 403 -16.71 5.77 25.20
C VAL A 403 -16.72 4.24 25.29
N LEU A 404 -17.42 3.60 24.36
CA LEU A 404 -17.46 2.15 24.19
C LEU A 404 -16.61 1.74 23.00
N VAL A 405 -15.67 0.80 23.17
CA VAL A 405 -14.94 0.14 22.09
C VAL A 405 -15.34 -1.33 22.04
N VAL A 406 -15.88 -1.77 20.91
CA VAL A 406 -16.37 -3.15 20.70
C VAL A 406 -15.36 -3.94 19.87
N GLY A 407 -14.65 -4.88 20.49
CA GLY A 407 -13.69 -5.74 19.79
C GLY A 407 -12.44 -6.08 20.60
N GLY A 408 -12.05 -7.36 20.56
CA GLY A 408 -10.82 -7.87 21.18
C GLY A 408 -9.61 -7.97 20.25
N GLY A 409 -9.73 -7.55 18.99
CA GLY A 409 -8.65 -7.61 18.00
C GLY A 409 -7.63 -6.45 18.12
N PRO A 410 -6.64 -6.39 17.21
CA PRO A 410 -5.60 -5.34 17.21
C PRO A 410 -6.16 -3.92 17.27
N SER A 411 -7.07 -3.54 16.36
CA SER A 411 -7.70 -2.21 16.38
C SER A 411 -8.44 -1.92 17.69
N GLY A 412 -9.04 -2.94 18.32
CA GLY A 412 -9.70 -2.78 19.60
C GLY A 412 -8.73 -2.52 20.75
N ASN A 413 -7.53 -3.13 20.71
CA ASN A 413 -6.45 -2.85 21.66
C ASN A 413 -5.92 -1.42 21.49
N ASP A 414 -5.50 -1.07 20.27
CA ASP A 414 -4.81 0.19 19.98
C ASP A 414 -5.72 1.39 20.25
N ILE A 415 -6.94 1.38 19.72
CA ILE A 415 -7.91 2.46 19.93
C ILE A 415 -8.31 2.57 21.40
N SER A 416 -8.43 1.44 22.12
CA SER A 416 -8.70 1.47 23.57
C SER A 416 -7.55 2.12 24.34
N ALA A 417 -6.29 1.83 23.97
CA ALA A 417 -5.13 2.44 24.60
C ALA A 417 -5.11 3.97 24.41
N GLU A 418 -5.42 4.45 23.20
CA GLU A 418 -5.52 5.90 22.93
C GLU A 418 -6.69 6.56 23.68
N MET A 419 -7.85 5.91 23.64
CA MET A 419 -9.06 6.43 24.27
C MET A 419 -8.98 6.45 25.79
N ARG A 420 -8.16 5.58 26.39
CA ARG A 420 -7.92 5.57 27.85
C ARG A 420 -7.39 6.91 28.36
N GLY A 421 -6.61 7.64 27.55
CA GLY A 421 -6.16 8.99 27.89
C GLY A 421 -7.11 10.10 27.44
N ALA A 422 -8.15 9.81 26.67
CA ALA A 422 -9.01 10.80 26.00
C ALA A 422 -10.43 10.92 26.56
N CYS A 423 -10.85 9.99 27.42
CA CYS A 423 -12.18 9.99 28.05
C CYS A 423 -12.11 9.71 29.55
N THR A 424 -13.18 10.07 30.25
CA THR A 424 -13.36 9.86 31.70
C THR A 424 -13.67 8.41 32.02
N THR A 425 -14.34 7.69 31.12
CA THR A 425 -14.65 6.26 31.25
C THR A 425 -14.57 5.58 29.90
N LEU A 426 -13.74 4.55 29.81
CA LEU A 426 -13.62 3.68 28.65
C LEU A 426 -14.24 2.33 28.96
N ILE A 427 -15.20 1.90 28.15
CA ILE A 427 -15.73 0.54 28.19
C ILE A 427 -15.15 -0.22 27.00
N ARG A 428 -14.60 -1.40 27.25
CA ARG A 428 -14.11 -2.29 26.23
C ARG A 428 -14.92 -3.59 26.26
N SER A 429 -15.64 -3.86 25.18
CA SER A 429 -16.45 -5.08 25.02
C SER A 429 -15.66 -6.14 24.25
N ILE A 430 -15.42 -7.28 24.89
CA ILE A 430 -14.68 -8.41 24.33
C ILE A 430 -15.51 -9.67 24.59
N SER A 431 -15.80 -10.44 23.53
CA SER A 431 -16.59 -11.66 23.67
C SER A 431 -15.93 -12.67 24.61
N GLY A 432 -16.66 -13.15 25.61
CA GLY A 432 -16.19 -14.11 26.61
C GLY A 432 -15.26 -13.53 27.68
N ALA A 433 -14.99 -12.22 27.68
CA ALA A 433 -14.17 -11.61 28.74
C ALA A 433 -14.96 -11.47 30.05
N PRO A 434 -14.31 -11.66 31.21
CA PRO A 434 -14.92 -11.40 32.50
C PRO A 434 -15.17 -9.89 32.71
N CYS A 435 -16.12 -9.57 33.58
CA CYS A 435 -16.32 -8.20 34.04
C CYS A 435 -15.17 -7.77 34.95
N GLU A 436 -14.43 -6.74 34.53
CA GLU A 436 -13.30 -6.19 35.30
C GLU A 436 -13.27 -4.67 35.19
N ASP A 437 -13.10 -3.97 36.31
CA ASP A 437 -13.01 -2.52 36.36
C ASP A 437 -11.64 -2.12 36.94
N SER A 438 -10.91 -1.25 36.24
CA SER A 438 -9.57 -0.79 36.62
C SER A 438 -9.39 0.70 36.30
N GLY A 439 -9.52 1.54 37.33
CA GLY A 439 -9.47 2.99 37.17
C GLY A 439 -10.59 3.48 36.24
N ASN A 440 -10.22 4.11 35.13
CA ASN A 440 -11.17 4.58 34.12
C ASN A 440 -11.52 3.55 33.03
N LEU A 441 -10.99 2.32 33.11
CA LEU A 441 -11.26 1.23 32.15
C LEU A 441 -12.25 0.23 32.74
N LYS A 442 -13.26 -0.14 31.95
CA LYS A 442 -14.24 -1.18 32.23
C LYS A 442 -14.21 -2.24 31.14
N ILE A 443 -13.95 -3.50 31.49
CA ILE A 443 -14.04 -4.64 30.59
C ILE A 443 -15.41 -5.28 30.74
N ARG A 444 -16.10 -5.49 29.62
CA ARG A 444 -17.39 -6.15 29.55
C ARG A 444 -17.34 -7.30 28.55
N GLY A 445 -18.24 -8.28 28.73
CA GLY A 445 -18.46 -9.35 27.78
C GLY A 445 -18.97 -8.86 26.42
N ARG A 446 -19.42 -9.79 25.58
CA ARG A 446 -19.98 -9.49 24.25
C ARG A 446 -21.16 -8.52 24.36
N LEU A 447 -21.12 -7.46 23.56
CA LEU A 447 -22.26 -6.57 23.32
C LEU A 447 -23.42 -7.33 22.66
N THR A 448 -24.60 -7.30 23.26
CA THR A 448 -25.81 -8.01 22.78
C THR A 448 -26.87 -7.07 22.23
N LYS A 449 -26.95 -5.83 22.74
CA LYS A 449 -27.93 -4.81 22.30
C LYS A 449 -27.42 -3.40 22.58
N LEU A 450 -27.82 -2.48 21.72
CA LEU A 450 -27.71 -1.03 21.94
C LEU A 450 -29.11 -0.44 22.12
N GLY A 451 -29.32 0.31 23.19
CA GLY A 451 -30.59 0.96 23.54
C GLY A 451 -30.64 2.42 23.14
N ALA A 452 -31.75 3.10 23.49
CA ALA A 452 -31.85 4.55 23.40
C ALA A 452 -30.87 5.22 24.38
N ASP A 453 -30.57 6.50 24.14
CA ASP A 453 -29.86 7.38 25.07
C ASP A 453 -28.51 6.84 25.59
N GLY A 454 -27.78 6.10 24.75
CA GLY A 454 -26.43 5.63 25.10
C GLY A 454 -26.39 4.38 25.99
N GLN A 455 -27.43 3.54 26.00
CA GLN A 455 -27.42 2.26 26.72
C GLN A 455 -26.76 1.12 25.92
N ALA A 456 -25.92 0.32 26.56
CA ALA A 456 -25.33 -0.91 26.01
C ALA A 456 -25.57 -2.10 26.96
N PHE A 457 -25.98 -3.23 26.40
CA PHE A 457 -26.30 -4.47 27.13
C PHE A 457 -25.29 -5.55 26.76
N PHE A 458 -24.84 -6.33 27.74
CA PHE A 458 -23.78 -7.33 27.56
C PHE A 458 -24.26 -8.76 27.85
N GLU A 459 -23.49 -9.76 27.43
CA GLU A 459 -23.88 -11.19 27.50
C GLU A 459 -24.02 -11.74 28.93
N ASP A 460 -23.43 -11.07 29.92
CA ASP A 460 -23.58 -11.37 31.35
C ASP A 460 -24.80 -10.70 31.99
N GLY A 461 -25.60 -9.95 31.21
CA GLY A 461 -26.76 -9.21 31.67
C GLY A 461 -26.45 -7.83 32.24
N SER A 462 -25.17 -7.43 32.31
CA SER A 462 -24.79 -6.08 32.72
C SER A 462 -25.24 -5.03 31.70
N VAL A 463 -25.45 -3.80 32.19
CA VAL A 463 -25.89 -2.66 31.38
C VAL A 463 -25.04 -1.44 31.73
N GLU A 464 -24.54 -0.75 30.71
CA GLU A 464 -23.88 0.54 30.86
C GLU A 464 -24.71 1.62 30.16
N SER A 465 -25.02 2.69 30.88
CA SER A 465 -25.79 3.84 30.37
C SER A 465 -24.89 5.04 30.06
N ASP A 466 -25.45 6.08 29.46
CA ASP A 466 -24.78 7.37 29.23
C ASP A 466 -23.50 7.26 28.38
N ILE A 467 -23.47 6.30 27.45
CA ILE A 467 -22.35 6.16 26.51
C ILE A 467 -22.48 7.24 25.43
N ASP A 468 -21.51 8.13 25.42
CA ASP A 468 -21.43 9.24 24.47
C ASP A 468 -21.13 8.75 23.06
N TYR A 469 -20.28 7.73 22.92
CA TYR A 469 -19.83 7.25 21.62
C TYR A 469 -19.42 5.77 21.61
N CYS A 470 -19.61 5.10 20.46
CA CYS A 470 -19.22 3.72 20.23
C CYS A 470 -18.28 3.57 19.03
N ILE A 471 -17.16 2.86 19.21
CA ILE A 471 -16.24 2.48 18.14
C ILE A 471 -16.31 0.96 17.95
N LEU A 472 -16.69 0.53 16.75
CA LEU A 472 -16.77 -0.88 16.37
C LEU A 472 -15.41 -1.30 15.79
N ALA A 473 -14.61 -1.99 16.59
CA ALA A 473 -13.40 -2.67 16.16
C ALA A 473 -13.71 -4.15 15.81
N THR A 474 -14.76 -4.36 15.01
CA THR A 474 -15.38 -5.66 14.76
C THR A 474 -14.82 -6.41 13.54
N GLY A 475 -13.78 -5.86 12.92
CA GLY A 475 -13.04 -6.47 11.82
C GLY A 475 -13.68 -6.23 10.45
N TYR A 476 -13.27 -7.01 9.47
CA TYR A 476 -13.56 -6.77 8.05
C TYR A 476 -14.20 -7.99 7.40
N GLN A 477 -14.74 -7.77 6.20
CA GLN A 477 -15.30 -8.81 5.34
C GLN A 477 -14.30 -9.19 4.26
N VAL A 478 -14.28 -10.48 3.91
CA VAL A 478 -13.64 -10.92 2.66
C VAL A 478 -14.53 -10.49 1.49
N SER A 479 -13.96 -9.82 0.49
CA SER A 479 -14.71 -9.30 -0.64
C SER A 479 -13.89 -9.37 -1.92
N CYS A 480 -14.45 -10.00 -2.94
CA CYS A 480 -13.88 -10.09 -4.29
C CYS A 480 -14.92 -9.60 -5.31
N PRO A 481 -15.25 -8.30 -5.33
CA PRO A 481 -16.42 -7.77 -6.05
C PRO A 481 -16.33 -7.91 -7.58
N PHE A 482 -15.14 -8.16 -8.10
CA PHE A 482 -14.89 -8.41 -9.53
C PHE A 482 -15.14 -9.88 -9.93
N LEU A 483 -15.45 -10.78 -9.00
CA LEU A 483 -15.91 -12.14 -9.26
C LEU A 483 -17.42 -12.22 -9.01
N SER A 484 -18.15 -12.79 -9.97
CA SER A 484 -19.60 -12.94 -9.91
C SER A 484 -20.00 -14.38 -10.21
N PRO A 485 -21.27 -14.77 -9.94
CA PRO A 485 -21.78 -16.06 -10.39
C PRO A 485 -21.56 -16.25 -11.91
N PRO A 486 -21.26 -17.49 -12.36
CA PRO A 486 -21.18 -18.72 -11.56
C PRO A 486 -19.81 -18.96 -10.88
N LEU A 487 -18.84 -18.05 -10.98
CA LEU A 487 -17.48 -18.28 -10.46
C LEU A 487 -17.38 -18.17 -8.93
N LEU A 488 -18.20 -17.31 -8.33
CA LEU A 488 -18.23 -17.05 -6.90
C LEU A 488 -19.67 -16.77 -6.46
N LEU A 489 -20.14 -17.50 -5.44
CA LEU A 489 -21.46 -17.30 -4.84
C LEU A 489 -21.31 -16.61 -3.48
N GLU A 490 -22.09 -15.57 -3.25
CA GLU A 490 -22.13 -14.90 -1.94
C GLU A 490 -22.94 -15.74 -0.93
N GLY A 491 -22.43 -15.83 0.31
CA GLY A 491 -23.06 -16.55 1.41
C GLY A 491 -22.25 -17.70 1.97
N LEU A 492 -22.84 -18.41 2.94
CA LEU A 492 -22.21 -19.60 3.53
C LEU A 492 -22.25 -20.76 2.53
N PRO A 493 -21.17 -21.56 2.43
CA PRO A 493 -21.18 -22.78 1.62
C PRO A 493 -22.12 -23.83 2.22
N PRO A 494 -22.58 -24.81 1.41
CA PRO A 494 -23.23 -26.00 1.93
C PRO A 494 -22.26 -26.80 2.83
N ARG A 495 -22.81 -27.68 3.66
CA ARG A 495 -22.00 -28.56 4.52
C ARG A 495 -21.23 -29.57 3.68
N SER A 496 -19.98 -29.84 4.07
CA SER A 496 -19.13 -30.89 3.52
C SER A 496 -18.98 -32.07 4.49
N PRO A 497 -18.71 -33.30 4.01
CA PRO A 497 -18.62 -33.72 2.60
C PRO A 497 -20.00 -33.83 1.89
N PRO A 498 -20.06 -33.73 0.54
CA PRO A 498 -18.94 -33.46 -0.38
C PRO A 498 -18.49 -31.98 -0.38
N LEU A 499 -17.35 -31.68 -1.01
CA LEU A 499 -16.97 -30.29 -1.26
C LEU A 499 -17.98 -29.62 -2.21
N PRO A 500 -18.31 -28.33 -2.03
CA PRO A 500 -19.16 -27.60 -2.97
C PRO A 500 -18.48 -27.47 -4.33
N GLU A 501 -19.25 -27.65 -5.40
CA GLU A 501 -18.77 -27.56 -6.79
C GLU A 501 -18.45 -26.12 -7.23
N THR A 502 -18.91 -25.13 -6.45
CA THR A 502 -18.72 -23.70 -6.70
C THR A 502 -18.02 -23.05 -5.51
N LEU A 503 -17.22 -22.03 -5.78
CA LEU A 503 -16.59 -21.22 -4.73
C LEU A 503 -17.64 -20.34 -4.04
N HIS A 504 -17.58 -20.25 -2.72
CA HIS A 504 -18.43 -19.40 -1.91
C HIS A 504 -17.60 -18.31 -1.22
N ASN A 505 -18.12 -17.09 -1.22
CA ASN A 505 -17.62 -15.96 -0.44
C ASN A 505 -18.62 -15.66 0.69
N SER A 506 -18.26 -16.05 1.91
CA SER A 506 -18.97 -15.57 3.08
C SER A 506 -18.31 -14.29 3.60
N THR A 507 -18.96 -13.62 4.55
CA THR A 507 -18.35 -12.50 5.29
C THR A 507 -16.98 -12.84 5.91
N TYR A 508 -16.70 -14.12 6.20
CA TYR A 508 -15.54 -14.54 6.99
C TYR A 508 -14.46 -15.25 6.20
N HIS A 509 -14.81 -15.96 5.12
CA HIS A 509 -13.88 -16.82 4.39
C HIS A 509 -14.38 -17.15 2.98
N LEU A 510 -13.42 -17.54 2.13
CA LEU A 510 -13.62 -18.19 0.84
C LEU A 510 -13.47 -19.70 0.98
N PHE A 511 -14.39 -20.47 0.38
CA PHE A 511 -14.38 -21.93 0.45
C PHE A 511 -15.04 -22.56 -0.79
N PRO A 512 -14.49 -23.63 -1.38
CA PRO A 512 -13.39 -24.45 -0.89
C PRO A 512 -12.04 -24.05 -1.52
N LEU A 513 -11.02 -23.83 -0.69
CA LEU A 513 -9.66 -23.48 -1.13
C LEU A 513 -8.65 -24.50 -0.58
N ALA A 514 -8.06 -25.33 -1.46
CA ALA A 514 -6.92 -26.15 -1.11
C ALA A 514 -5.73 -25.25 -0.73
N ARG A 515 -5.05 -25.60 0.37
CA ARG A 515 -3.96 -24.82 0.96
C ARG A 515 -4.31 -23.34 1.18
N HIS A 516 -5.58 -22.98 1.34
CA HIS A 516 -6.06 -21.59 1.41
C HIS A 516 -5.69 -20.70 0.20
N VAL A 517 -5.33 -21.31 -0.94
CA VAL A 517 -4.84 -20.61 -2.14
C VAL A 517 -5.60 -21.04 -3.40
N PHE A 518 -5.82 -22.35 -3.59
CA PHE A 518 -6.26 -22.94 -4.85
C PHE A 518 -7.76 -23.34 -4.80
N PRO A 519 -8.64 -22.77 -5.65
CA PRO A 519 -10.07 -23.08 -5.63
C PRO A 519 -10.40 -24.50 -6.09
N MET A 520 -11.00 -25.29 -5.19
CA MET A 520 -11.43 -26.68 -5.45
C MET A 520 -12.85 -26.73 -6.01
N GLN A 521 -13.02 -26.26 -7.25
CA GLN A 521 -14.31 -26.15 -7.95
C GLN A 521 -14.25 -26.75 -9.37
N SER A 522 -15.38 -26.88 -10.04
CA SER A 522 -15.50 -27.59 -11.34
C SER A 522 -15.51 -26.70 -12.60
N HIS A 523 -15.66 -25.38 -12.46
CA HIS A 523 -15.81 -24.42 -13.55
C HIS A 523 -14.49 -24.06 -14.25
N PHE A 524 -13.36 -24.16 -13.55
CA PHE A 524 -12.03 -23.84 -14.09
C PHE A 524 -10.91 -24.66 -13.41
N PRO A 525 -9.72 -24.79 -14.00
CA PRO A 525 -8.60 -25.47 -13.35
C PRO A 525 -8.22 -24.76 -12.01
N PRO A 526 -8.06 -25.48 -10.88
CA PRO A 526 -7.77 -24.90 -9.55
C PRO A 526 -6.55 -23.98 -9.48
N ARG A 527 -5.59 -24.16 -10.40
CA ARG A 527 -4.36 -23.37 -10.51
C ARG A 527 -4.44 -22.21 -11.51
N SER A 528 -5.59 -21.97 -12.14
CA SER A 528 -5.71 -20.90 -13.15
C SER A 528 -6.13 -19.56 -12.55
N LEU A 529 -6.79 -19.57 -11.38
CA LEU A 529 -7.14 -18.40 -10.59
C LEU A 529 -6.92 -18.75 -9.12
N VAL A 530 -6.09 -17.97 -8.42
CA VAL A 530 -5.63 -18.27 -7.05
C VAL A 530 -5.79 -17.06 -6.14
N PHE A 531 -5.90 -17.30 -4.83
CA PHE A 531 -6.07 -16.26 -3.82
C PHE A 531 -4.87 -16.22 -2.87
N MET A 532 -4.51 -15.02 -2.40
CA MET A 532 -3.38 -14.83 -1.49
C MET A 532 -3.74 -14.01 -0.25
N GLY A 533 -3.01 -14.27 0.84
CA GLY A 533 -3.07 -13.47 2.05
C GLY A 533 -4.40 -13.54 2.80
N LEU A 534 -5.07 -14.68 2.78
CA LEU A 534 -6.32 -14.94 3.51
C LEU A 534 -6.15 -15.38 4.99
N PRO A 535 -5.10 -16.13 5.37
CA PRO A 535 -4.88 -16.51 6.77
C PRO A 535 -4.77 -15.30 7.72
N VAL A 536 -5.37 -15.41 8.91
CA VAL A 536 -5.30 -14.39 9.98
C VAL A 536 -4.76 -14.99 11.28
N ARG A 537 -4.26 -14.12 12.17
CA ARG A 537 -3.46 -14.47 13.37
C ARG A 537 -2.12 -15.14 13.02
N VAL A 538 -1.48 -14.60 12.00
CA VAL A 538 -0.22 -15.11 11.44
C VAL A 538 0.83 -14.02 11.33
N ALA A 539 2.09 -14.38 11.10
CA ALA A 539 3.11 -13.51 10.53
C ALA A 539 2.86 -13.37 9.01
N PRO A 540 2.33 -12.23 8.53
CA PRO A 540 1.71 -12.15 7.21
C PRO A 540 2.69 -12.23 6.04
N LEU A 541 3.83 -11.53 6.09
CA LEU A 541 4.72 -11.42 4.92
C LEU A 541 5.44 -12.74 4.60
N PRO A 542 5.99 -13.50 5.57
CA PRO A 542 6.56 -14.83 5.31
C PRO A 542 5.54 -15.82 4.72
N ILE A 543 4.30 -15.79 5.20
CA ILE A 543 3.23 -16.63 4.62
C ILE A 543 2.96 -16.25 3.17
N MET A 544 2.90 -14.95 2.87
CA MET A 544 2.66 -14.49 1.49
C MET A 544 3.81 -14.90 0.56
N GLU A 545 5.05 -14.96 1.02
CA GLU A 545 6.18 -15.53 0.26
C GLU A 545 6.04 -17.03 0.03
N ALA A 546 5.70 -17.80 1.07
CA ALA A 546 5.47 -19.23 0.94
C ALA A 546 4.30 -19.53 -0.02
N GLN A 547 3.21 -18.75 0.05
CA GLN A 547 2.09 -18.85 -0.88
C GLN A 547 2.53 -18.51 -2.31
N ALA A 548 3.34 -17.47 -2.49
CA ALA A 548 3.87 -17.10 -3.80
C ALA A 548 4.73 -18.22 -4.41
N ALA A 549 5.59 -18.86 -3.61
CA ALA A 549 6.40 -20.00 -4.03
C ALA A 549 5.53 -21.19 -4.48
N ALA A 550 4.50 -21.54 -3.70
CA ALA A 550 3.55 -22.59 -4.07
C ALA A 550 2.77 -22.27 -5.35
N ILE A 551 2.36 -21.01 -5.54
CA ILE A 551 1.66 -20.55 -6.75
C ILE A 551 2.55 -20.69 -7.98
N VAL A 552 3.79 -20.19 -7.91
CA VAL A 552 4.77 -20.31 -9.00
C VAL A 552 5.00 -21.77 -9.35
N HIS A 553 5.19 -22.64 -8.35
CA HIS A 553 5.38 -24.07 -8.57
C HIS A 553 4.17 -24.72 -9.27
N ALA A 554 2.94 -24.45 -8.80
CA ALA A 554 1.73 -25.00 -9.41
C ALA A 554 1.47 -24.46 -10.83
N PHE A 555 1.92 -23.24 -11.15
CA PHE A 555 1.81 -22.69 -12.51
C PHE A 555 2.81 -23.37 -13.46
N ALA A 556 4.04 -23.60 -13.00
CA ALA A 556 5.12 -24.22 -13.76
C ALA A 556 4.91 -25.73 -13.98
N TYR A 557 4.43 -26.42 -12.95
CA TYR A 557 4.27 -27.89 -12.90
C TYR A 557 2.82 -28.27 -12.58
N PRO A 558 1.88 -28.09 -13.53
CA PRO A 558 0.48 -28.46 -13.37
C PRO A 558 0.20 -29.83 -12.76
N GLU A 559 1.03 -30.80 -13.09
CA GLU A 559 0.96 -32.20 -12.69
C GLU A 559 1.36 -32.45 -11.23
N SER A 560 2.06 -31.50 -10.58
CA SER A 560 2.38 -31.63 -9.16
C SER A 560 1.18 -31.38 -8.25
N PHE A 561 0.10 -30.80 -8.78
CA PHE A 561 -1.13 -30.54 -8.05
C PHE A 561 -2.07 -31.76 -8.06
N ASP A 562 -1.97 -32.60 -7.03
CA ASP A 562 -2.81 -33.78 -6.84
C ASP A 562 -4.19 -33.42 -6.27
N VAL A 563 -5.20 -33.33 -7.12
CA VAL A 563 -6.58 -32.96 -6.75
C VAL A 563 -7.19 -33.90 -5.71
N GLU A 564 -6.87 -35.20 -5.74
CA GLU A 564 -7.43 -36.17 -4.80
C GLU A 564 -6.83 -35.98 -3.40
N ARG A 565 -5.50 -35.81 -3.33
CA ARG A 565 -4.80 -35.48 -2.08
C ARG A 565 -5.29 -34.16 -1.50
N GLU A 566 -5.34 -33.11 -2.31
CA GLU A 566 -5.78 -31.78 -1.85
C GLU A 566 -7.24 -31.78 -1.38
N THR A 567 -8.10 -32.56 -2.02
CA THR A 567 -9.49 -32.77 -1.58
C THR A 567 -9.55 -33.47 -0.23
N LYS A 568 -8.75 -34.53 -0.05
CA LYS A 568 -8.67 -35.28 1.21
C LYS A 568 -8.19 -34.39 2.35
N ASP A 569 -7.09 -33.66 2.15
CA ASP A 569 -6.50 -32.78 3.17
C ASP A 569 -7.49 -31.68 3.58
N LEU A 570 -8.22 -31.11 2.60
CA LEU A 570 -9.25 -30.10 2.86
C LEU A 570 -10.44 -30.65 3.67
N LEU A 571 -10.89 -31.87 3.35
CA LEU A 571 -11.98 -32.52 4.08
C LEU A 571 -11.56 -32.94 5.49
N THR A 572 -10.33 -33.44 5.68
CA THR A 572 -9.77 -33.73 7.01
C THR A 572 -9.77 -32.48 7.88
N ARG A 573 -9.25 -31.36 7.37
CA ARG A 573 -9.32 -30.06 8.08
C ARG A 573 -10.77 -29.65 8.38
N TYR A 574 -11.69 -29.86 7.44
CA TYR A 574 -13.10 -29.54 7.63
C TYR A 574 -13.72 -30.33 8.79
N GLU A 575 -13.47 -31.63 8.86
CA GLU A 575 -13.95 -32.51 9.93
C GLU A 575 -13.38 -32.09 11.29
N GLU A 576 -12.07 -31.86 11.38
CA GLU A 576 -11.39 -31.39 12.61
C GLU A 576 -12.00 -30.08 13.12
N ARG A 577 -12.17 -29.09 12.23
CA ARG A 577 -12.76 -27.80 12.59
C ARG A 577 -14.25 -27.94 12.96
N SER A 578 -15.00 -28.75 12.22
CA SER A 578 -16.43 -28.98 12.48
C SER A 578 -16.68 -29.56 13.88
N ALA A 579 -15.79 -30.45 14.34
CA ALA A 579 -15.82 -30.99 15.69
C ALA A 579 -15.64 -29.91 16.77
N THR A 580 -14.79 -28.90 16.54
CA THR A 580 -14.55 -27.81 17.52
C THR A 580 -15.70 -26.82 17.65
N VAL A 581 -16.56 -26.70 16.62
CA VAL A 581 -17.65 -25.71 16.58
C VAL A 581 -19.04 -26.33 16.53
N ASN A 582 -19.17 -27.62 16.87
CA ASN A 582 -20.43 -28.37 16.89
C ASN A 582 -21.25 -28.26 15.59
N GLY A 583 -20.58 -28.16 14.44
CA GLY A 583 -21.22 -28.04 13.13
C GLY A 583 -22.00 -26.74 12.84
N ASP A 584 -21.79 -25.67 13.63
CA ASP A 584 -22.31 -24.32 13.30
C ASP A 584 -21.56 -23.76 12.08
N ALA A 585 -22.28 -23.59 10.97
CA ALA A 585 -21.71 -23.12 9.70
C ALA A 585 -21.11 -21.70 9.78
N ALA A 586 -21.70 -20.81 10.58
CA ALA A 586 -21.17 -19.46 10.77
C ALA A 586 -19.93 -19.48 11.68
N ALA A 587 -19.88 -20.36 12.67
CA ALA A 587 -18.69 -20.57 13.49
C ALA A 587 -17.55 -21.22 12.70
N MET A 588 -17.86 -22.19 11.84
CA MET A 588 -16.93 -22.76 10.86
C MET A 588 -16.32 -21.67 9.98
N ALA A 589 -17.17 -20.86 9.37
CA ALA A 589 -16.75 -19.77 8.52
C ALA A 589 -15.81 -18.79 9.24
N ARG A 590 -16.13 -18.45 10.49
CA ARG A 590 -15.31 -17.56 11.33
C ARG A 590 -13.94 -18.13 11.67
N SER A 591 -13.82 -19.44 11.87
CA SER A 591 -12.57 -20.08 12.31
C SER A 591 -11.71 -20.59 11.17
N TRP A 592 -12.26 -20.70 9.95
CA TRP A 592 -11.62 -21.38 8.82
C TRP A 592 -10.20 -20.88 8.49
N SER A 593 -10.07 -19.55 8.34
CA SER A 593 -8.81 -18.87 8.03
C SER A 593 -8.09 -18.38 9.29
N VAL A 594 -8.54 -18.77 10.50
CA VAL A 594 -7.92 -18.36 11.76
C VAL A 594 -6.93 -19.44 12.20
N PHE A 595 -5.65 -19.09 12.16
CA PHE A 595 -4.58 -20.03 12.46
C PHE A 595 -4.20 -19.97 13.95
N THR A 596 -3.82 -21.13 14.48
CA THR A 596 -3.09 -21.21 15.73
C THR A 596 -1.60 -20.95 15.52
N GLU A 597 -0.87 -20.72 16.60
CA GLU A 597 0.58 -20.50 16.54
C GLU A 597 1.35 -21.61 15.82
N PRO A 598 1.26 -22.90 16.20
CA PRO A 598 2.00 -23.96 15.52
C PRO A 598 1.50 -24.20 14.08
N GLU A 599 0.20 -24.06 13.85
CA GLU A 599 -0.42 -24.30 12.56
C GLU A 599 0.11 -23.36 11.46
N GLN A 600 0.37 -22.08 11.78
CA GLN A 600 0.87 -21.13 10.79
C GLN A 600 2.28 -21.49 10.29
N TRP A 601 3.09 -22.13 11.13
CA TRP A 601 4.47 -22.51 10.82
C TRP A 601 4.49 -23.80 10.00
N ALA A 602 3.71 -24.80 10.43
CA ALA A 602 3.49 -26.02 9.66
C ALA A 602 2.97 -25.69 8.24
N TYR A 603 2.00 -24.78 8.14
CA TYR A 603 1.49 -24.32 6.85
C TYR A 603 2.56 -23.67 5.95
N GLN A 604 3.48 -22.87 6.52
CA GLN A 604 4.59 -22.30 5.75
C GLN A 604 5.54 -23.38 5.23
N ASP A 605 5.93 -24.31 6.11
CA ASP A 605 6.84 -25.41 5.76
C ASP A 605 6.21 -26.34 4.70
N GLU A 606 4.91 -26.62 4.81
CA GLU A 606 4.13 -27.40 3.83
C GLU A 606 4.03 -26.71 2.46
N LEU A 607 3.92 -25.38 2.42
CA LEU A 607 3.90 -24.62 1.17
C LEU A 607 5.26 -24.63 0.48
N TYR A 608 6.35 -24.47 1.22
CA TYR A 608 7.70 -24.57 0.66
C TYR A 608 8.03 -25.99 0.22
N GLU A 609 7.60 -27.01 0.97
CA GLU A 609 7.75 -28.41 0.58
C GLU A 609 6.97 -28.72 -0.70
N PHE A 610 5.73 -28.23 -0.81
CA PHE A 610 4.97 -28.32 -2.06
C PHE A 610 5.67 -27.60 -3.22
N ALA A 611 6.32 -26.47 -2.96
CA ALA A 611 7.11 -25.74 -3.95
C ALA A 611 8.48 -26.37 -4.25
N GLN A 612 8.82 -27.50 -3.62
CA GLN A 612 10.13 -28.18 -3.68
C GLN A 612 11.29 -27.27 -3.27
N GLN A 613 11.08 -26.43 -2.27
CA GLN A 613 12.09 -25.56 -1.69
C GLN A 613 12.45 -26.06 -0.28
N ASP A 614 13.75 -26.25 -0.02
CA ASP A 614 14.27 -26.62 1.29
C ASP A 614 14.37 -25.39 2.19
N ILE A 615 13.20 -24.84 2.53
CA ILE A 615 13.05 -23.70 3.42
C ILE A 615 12.18 -24.12 4.59
N ARG A 616 12.65 -23.81 5.81
CA ARG A 616 11.95 -24.06 7.06
C ARG A 616 11.88 -22.80 7.89
N VAL A 617 10.78 -22.63 8.63
CA VAL A 617 10.63 -21.52 9.57
C VAL A 617 11.66 -21.66 10.71
N PRO A 618 12.55 -20.68 10.92
CA PRO A 618 13.59 -20.81 11.94
C PRO A 618 12.98 -20.74 13.35
N GLN A 619 13.54 -21.53 14.28
CA GLN A 619 13.01 -21.66 15.64
C GLN A 619 12.92 -20.33 16.38
N TRP A 620 13.94 -19.46 16.26
CA TRP A 620 13.94 -18.15 16.92
C TRP A 620 12.70 -17.32 16.54
N ARG A 621 12.24 -17.40 15.28
CA ARG A 621 11.06 -16.66 14.81
C ARG A 621 9.79 -17.16 15.49
N GLN A 622 9.67 -18.47 15.67
CA GLN A 622 8.54 -19.08 16.38
C GLN A 622 8.53 -18.63 17.85
N ASP A 623 9.70 -18.65 18.50
CA ASP A 623 9.87 -18.25 19.89
C ASP A 623 9.51 -16.76 20.09
N MET A 624 9.95 -15.89 19.18
CA MET A 624 9.63 -14.46 19.22
C MET A 624 8.14 -14.18 18.97
N TYR A 625 7.50 -14.92 18.07
CA TYR A 625 6.06 -14.77 17.85
C TYR A 625 5.27 -15.20 19.10
N ALA A 626 5.64 -16.31 19.73
CA ALA A 626 5.02 -16.77 20.98
C ALA A 626 5.18 -15.73 22.10
N ALA A 627 6.34 -15.05 22.17
CA ALA A 627 6.64 -14.02 23.15
C ALA A 627 6.18 -12.59 22.76
N LYS A 628 5.46 -12.39 21.64
CA LYS A 628 5.15 -11.05 21.10
C LYS A 628 4.48 -10.08 22.08
N VAL A 629 3.64 -10.58 22.99
CA VAL A 629 2.94 -9.74 23.98
C VAL A 629 3.92 -9.23 25.04
N LEU A 630 4.76 -10.12 25.58
CA LEU A 630 5.82 -9.77 26.52
C LEU A 630 6.81 -8.78 25.88
N LEU A 631 7.25 -9.08 24.65
CA LEU A 631 8.13 -8.21 23.88
C LEU A 631 7.51 -6.83 23.65
N ARG A 632 6.21 -6.76 23.33
CA ARG A 632 5.51 -5.48 23.14
C ARG A 632 5.46 -4.67 24.42
N ASN A 633 5.10 -5.29 25.55
CA ASN A 633 5.03 -4.60 26.84
C ASN A 633 6.40 -4.05 27.25
N PHE A 634 7.45 -4.86 27.08
CA PHE A 634 8.81 -4.44 27.38
C PHE A 634 9.28 -3.33 26.41
N TRP A 635 8.95 -3.42 25.13
CA TRP A 635 9.29 -2.38 24.16
C TRP A 635 8.64 -1.04 24.50
N VAL A 636 7.34 -1.03 24.87
CA VAL A 636 6.65 0.18 25.33
C VAL A 636 7.30 0.75 26.58
N HIS A 637 7.79 -0.09 27.49
CA HIS A 637 8.58 0.38 28.64
C HIS A 637 9.86 1.08 28.20
N LEU A 638 10.63 0.49 27.27
CA LEU A 638 11.85 1.10 26.73
C LEU A 638 11.59 2.41 25.98
N GLU A 639 10.46 2.52 25.27
CA GLU A 639 10.04 3.77 24.63
C GLU A 639 9.75 4.86 25.67
N ASN A 640 9.05 4.50 26.76
CA ASN A 640 8.73 5.43 27.83
C ASN A 640 9.96 5.87 28.64
N THR A 641 10.99 5.04 28.76
CA THR A 641 12.26 5.41 29.43
C THR A 641 13.26 6.08 28.49
N GLY A 642 12.98 6.10 27.18
CA GLY A 642 13.88 6.67 26.16
C GLY A 642 15.04 5.74 25.76
N GLU A 643 15.06 4.49 26.23
CA GLU A 643 16.12 3.52 25.97
C GLU A 643 15.94 2.78 24.63
N ALA A 644 14.74 2.78 24.04
CA ALA A 644 14.42 2.00 22.85
C ALA A 644 15.37 2.25 21.66
N VAL A 645 15.82 3.48 21.45
CA VAL A 645 16.70 3.86 20.33
C VAL A 645 18.07 3.18 20.47
N ASP A 646 18.62 3.12 21.68
CA ASP A 646 19.94 2.53 21.93
C ASP A 646 19.96 1.02 21.64
N TRP A 647 18.81 0.35 21.77
CA TRP A 647 18.69 -1.08 21.49
C TRP A 647 18.79 -1.42 20.00
N VAL A 648 18.32 -0.54 19.12
CA VAL A 648 18.25 -0.80 17.67
C VAL A 648 19.33 -0.08 16.89
N ASN A 649 20.05 0.87 17.50
CA ASN A 649 21.07 1.66 16.83
C ASN A 649 22.15 0.77 16.16
N GLY A 650 22.30 0.91 14.84
CA GLY A 650 23.22 0.13 14.02
C GLY A 650 22.80 -1.32 13.75
N VAL A 651 21.72 -1.82 14.36
CA VAL A 651 21.24 -3.19 14.14
C VAL A 651 20.58 -3.30 12.78
N GLY A 652 20.93 -4.34 12.03
CA GLY A 652 20.35 -4.67 10.73
C GLY A 652 21.26 -4.37 9.55
N GLU A 653 22.43 -3.78 9.77
CA GLU A 653 23.46 -3.57 8.73
C GLU A 653 24.02 -4.90 8.21
N GLY A 654 24.19 -5.87 9.11
CA GLY A 654 24.60 -7.25 8.79
C GLY A 654 23.45 -8.18 8.38
N GLY A 655 22.23 -7.67 8.22
CA GLY A 655 21.07 -8.43 7.76
C GLY A 655 20.28 -9.13 8.88
N MET A 656 19.63 -10.24 8.55
CA MET A 656 18.66 -10.90 9.45
C MET A 656 19.27 -11.53 10.69
N ASP A 657 20.54 -11.93 10.65
CA ASP A 657 21.21 -12.57 11.79
C ASP A 657 21.39 -11.59 12.96
N GLU A 658 21.68 -10.31 12.67
CA GLU A 658 21.74 -9.27 13.70
C GLU A 658 20.36 -9.01 14.33
N TRP A 659 19.30 -9.00 13.52
CA TRP A 659 17.94 -8.89 14.02
C TRP A 659 17.55 -10.09 14.89
N ALA A 660 17.90 -11.31 14.49
CA ALA A 660 17.64 -12.51 15.27
C ALA A 660 18.37 -12.45 16.63
N ALA A 661 19.66 -12.08 16.63
CA ALA A 661 20.45 -11.92 17.85
C ALA A 661 19.89 -10.83 18.79
N LEU A 662 19.48 -9.68 18.23
CA LEU A 662 18.81 -8.63 19.00
C LEU A 662 17.51 -9.15 19.64
N MET A 663 16.69 -9.88 18.89
CA MET A 663 15.42 -10.40 19.38
C MET A 663 15.59 -11.37 20.54
N GLU A 664 16.59 -12.26 20.47
CA GLU A 664 16.93 -13.15 21.59
C GLU A 664 17.36 -12.38 22.84
N LYS A 665 18.21 -11.35 22.66
CA LYS A 665 18.65 -10.46 23.74
C LYS A 665 17.48 -9.69 24.36
N LEU A 666 16.58 -9.15 23.54
CA LEU A 666 15.37 -8.46 23.98
C LEU A 666 14.44 -9.38 24.75
N LEU A 667 14.26 -10.63 24.29
CA LEU A 667 13.42 -11.59 25.01
C LEU A 667 13.99 -11.93 26.39
N ALA A 668 15.32 -12.13 26.49
CA ALA A 668 15.97 -12.36 27.77
C ALA A 668 15.79 -11.17 28.73
N ALA A 669 15.96 -9.96 28.23
CA ALA A 669 15.74 -8.73 29.01
C ALA A 669 14.27 -8.57 29.44
N ALA A 670 13.33 -8.82 28.54
CA ALA A 670 11.90 -8.74 28.80
C ALA A 670 11.46 -9.73 29.89
N ARG A 671 11.95 -10.97 29.86
CA ARG A 671 11.69 -11.97 30.90
C ARG A 671 12.22 -11.55 32.27
N LYS A 672 13.42 -10.96 32.31
CA LYS A 672 13.99 -10.42 33.54
C LYS A 672 13.15 -9.26 34.07
N TRP A 673 12.79 -8.32 33.21
CA TRP A 673 11.94 -7.19 33.55
C TRP A 673 10.58 -7.62 34.11
N GLU A 674 9.92 -8.61 33.49
CA GLU A 674 8.65 -9.15 33.97
C GLU A 674 8.80 -9.78 35.36
N PHE A 675 9.85 -10.58 35.57
CA PHE A 675 10.14 -11.20 36.87
C PHE A 675 10.39 -10.15 37.97
N ASP A 676 11.18 -9.12 37.69
CA ASP A 676 11.49 -8.04 38.64
C ASP A 676 10.24 -7.22 38.98
N THR A 677 9.37 -6.99 37.99
CA THR A 677 8.10 -6.25 38.18
C THR A 677 7.10 -7.04 39.01
N GLN A 678 6.93 -8.34 38.73
CA GLN A 678 6.06 -9.22 39.53
C GLN A 678 6.57 -9.40 40.97
N SER A 679 7.89 -9.53 41.15
CA SER A 679 8.50 -9.64 42.48
C SER A 679 8.29 -8.37 43.31
N SER A 680 8.38 -7.20 42.68
CA SER A 680 8.13 -5.90 43.32
C SER A 680 6.66 -5.72 43.72
N SER A 681 5.72 -6.13 42.86
CA SER A 681 4.28 -6.14 43.19
C SER A 681 3.95 -7.08 44.35
N ASN A 682 4.52 -8.30 44.34
CA ASN A 682 4.35 -9.25 45.44
C ASN A 682 4.97 -8.73 46.75
N GLN A 683 6.11 -8.04 46.71
CA GLN A 683 6.70 -7.41 47.89
C GLN A 683 5.86 -6.25 48.41
N MET A 684 5.27 -5.42 47.54
CA MET A 684 4.33 -4.36 47.94
C MET A 684 3.04 -4.93 48.54
N GLU A 685 2.47 -6.00 47.98
CA GLU A 685 1.32 -6.70 48.56
C GLU A 685 1.66 -7.35 49.91
N THR A 686 2.85 -7.93 50.04
CA THR A 686 3.31 -8.52 51.31
C THR A 686 3.56 -7.45 52.37
N GLN A 687 4.13 -6.29 52.00
CA GLN A 687 4.29 -5.15 52.90
C GLN A 687 2.95 -4.51 53.28
N ALA A 688 2.01 -4.42 52.34
CA ALA A 688 0.65 -3.96 52.62
C ALA A 688 -0.07 -4.91 53.59
N THR A 689 0.10 -6.22 53.43
CA THR A 689 -0.48 -7.25 54.32
C THR A 689 0.19 -7.30 55.71
N ILE A 690 1.47 -6.90 55.83
CA ILE A 690 2.17 -6.77 57.12
C ILE A 690 1.84 -5.43 57.80
N SER A 691 1.34 -4.43 57.06
CA SER A 691 0.94 -3.11 57.57
C SER A 691 -0.54 -2.98 57.98
N VAL A 692 -1.34 -4.04 57.78
CA VAL A 692 -2.72 -4.21 58.29
C VAL A 692 -2.66 -5.16 59.48
#